data_AF-A0A317XI63-F1
#
_entry.id   AF-A0A317XI63-F1
#
_cell.length_a   1.000
_cell.length_b   1.000
_cell.length_c   1.000
_cell.angle_alpha   90.00
_cell.angle_beta   90.00
_cell.angle_gamma   90.00
#
_symmetry.space_group_name_H-M   'P 1'
#
loop_
_entity.id
_entity.type
_entity.pdbx_description
1 polymer ?
#
loop_
_entity_poly.entity_id
_entity_poly.type
_entity_poly.pdbx_seq_one_letter_code
_entity_poly.pdbx_strand_id
1 'polypeptide(L)'
;MAPPTLKLDPQAKVAPLAPLALAKVISASSPAQQINVVFDEGVAPSLTLPSGSSVEGYVHIVRELASHFADLGFSGKDKDQSAQVNLFVSQGDNLALASFQTATSIADDLDQHLALRTFLVGNVLTAADIAVWSGIRASSPVIGLVKKGLHVHLQRWFNHVDSLPAVGDALLALADAKAEKFKNKKTAAGFDLFLKDAKDGEVVTRFPPEPSGYLHVGHAKAAILNQYFARQYKGKLIIRFDDTNPSKEKAEFEESIIEDLALLGIKGDFTSHTSDYFDTLYKLAIQMIQEGNAYCDDTVQEQMRAERMDGIPSKRRDATIDENMTRFADMSTGSQEGRKWCLRAKISFDNPNKAMRDPVIYRCNPDISHHRTGTTWKVYPTYDFACPVVDSIEGVTHALRTNEYRDRNPQYEWMLDALKLRKVEIWDFGRLNFVYTLLSKRKLQWFVDNGIVGGWDDPRFPTVRGIRRRGMTIETIQEFILAQGPSQQIINMEWDNIWTINKRHLDPVVPRYVALDKAGLVKVNVEGAPSLHEKEMPKHKKTPELGNKVTVFDSTIYVEQEDARSFGEGEEVTMMDWGNVIIKSKVTDAAGNVSSIEAVANLDGDFKKTKKKVTWLASSEARQLTPVSLLDFDYLITKKKLEEEDNFADFVTPNSEFRVEAVADHNVATLTEGTAIQFERKGYYILDKKAGKDGKPEFIKIPDGRAASSASKVAPDADTEAKKAAAAAARAEKAAAKAKKEAEKAKKKQQKALEKGDGVAYVAGAVSAGVAGATAALANAIGDRKQDKADKAQAQSTSALATNPASTSSQSQYFPEVIDSGEGKIKMYKSPVITTNIDTPANTKMYKMNKIL
;
A
#
# COMPACT_ATOMS: atom_id res chain seq x y z
N MET A 1 -25.15 -12.33 -41.31
CA MET A 1 -24.07 -11.33 -41.49
C MET A 1 -23.33 -11.19 -40.16
N ALA A 2 -22.08 -10.76 -40.14
CA ALA A 2 -21.39 -10.44 -38.88
C ALA A 2 -22.11 -9.24 -38.20
N PRO A 3 -22.15 -9.17 -36.85
CA PRO A 3 -22.72 -8.03 -36.14
C PRO A 3 -21.86 -6.76 -36.31
N PRO A 4 -22.44 -5.55 -36.26
CA PRO A 4 -21.66 -4.32 -36.16
C PRO A 4 -20.70 -4.37 -34.96
N THR A 5 -19.49 -3.86 -35.11
CA THR A 5 -18.49 -3.82 -34.04
C THR A 5 -18.25 -2.39 -33.58
N LEU A 6 -18.53 -2.13 -32.31
CA LEU A 6 -18.37 -0.83 -31.63
C LEU A 6 -17.11 -0.86 -30.75
N LYS A 7 -16.11 -0.06 -31.11
CA LYS A 7 -14.86 0.12 -30.36
C LYS A 7 -14.91 1.40 -29.53
N LEU A 8 -14.60 1.30 -28.23
CA LEU A 8 -14.66 2.43 -27.29
C LEU A 8 -13.46 2.43 -26.33
N ASP A 9 -12.91 3.61 -26.04
CA ASP A 9 -11.93 3.79 -24.96
C ASP A 9 -12.65 3.96 -23.60
N PRO A 10 -12.52 3.01 -22.64
CA PRO A 10 -13.15 3.12 -21.33
C PRO A 10 -12.54 4.24 -20.46
N GLN A 11 -11.38 4.78 -20.82
CA GLN A 11 -10.65 5.85 -20.13
C GLN A 11 -10.77 7.21 -20.81
N ALA A 12 -11.56 7.33 -21.89
CA ALA A 12 -11.80 8.59 -22.55
C ALA A 12 -12.24 9.70 -21.57
N LYS A 13 -11.74 10.92 -21.79
CA LYS A 13 -11.98 12.09 -20.92
C LYS A 13 -13.48 12.38 -20.71
N VAL A 14 -14.28 12.13 -21.74
CA VAL A 14 -15.74 12.01 -21.66
C VAL A 14 -16.05 10.52 -21.70
N ALA A 15 -16.81 10.01 -20.73
CA ALA A 15 -17.15 8.60 -20.68
C ALA A 15 -18.00 8.21 -21.90
N PRO A 16 -17.71 7.08 -22.58
CA PRO A 16 -18.39 6.69 -23.84
C PRO A 16 -19.80 6.11 -23.63
N LEU A 17 -20.59 6.73 -22.75
CA LEU A 17 -21.88 6.21 -22.27
C LEU A 17 -22.97 6.24 -23.36
N ALA A 18 -23.04 7.29 -24.19
CA ALA A 18 -24.07 7.41 -25.22
C ALA A 18 -24.08 6.23 -26.23
N PRO A 19 -22.97 5.90 -26.92
CA PRO A 19 -22.96 4.79 -27.88
C PRO A 19 -23.09 3.43 -27.18
N LEU A 20 -22.51 3.27 -25.98
CA LEU A 20 -22.54 2.01 -25.24
C LEU A 20 -23.96 1.67 -24.76
N ALA A 21 -24.64 2.64 -24.15
CA ALA A 21 -26.02 2.46 -23.69
C ALA A 21 -26.97 2.24 -24.86
N LEU A 22 -26.83 2.97 -25.96
CA LEU A 22 -27.66 2.74 -27.14
C LEU A 22 -27.43 1.35 -27.75
N ALA A 23 -26.18 0.90 -27.84
CA ALA A 23 -25.86 -0.44 -28.34
C ALA A 23 -26.45 -1.58 -27.46
N LYS A 24 -26.43 -1.41 -26.14
CA LYS A 24 -27.08 -2.33 -25.19
C LYS A 24 -28.60 -2.31 -25.32
N VAL A 25 -29.21 -1.13 -25.45
CA VAL A 25 -30.66 -0.97 -25.63
C VAL A 25 -31.13 -1.62 -26.95
N ILE A 26 -30.43 -1.39 -28.06
CA ILE A 26 -30.69 -2.07 -29.36
C ILE A 26 -30.63 -3.59 -29.21
N SER A 27 -29.54 -4.10 -28.61
CA SER A 27 -29.33 -5.55 -28.42
C SER A 27 -30.39 -6.19 -27.52
N ALA A 28 -30.97 -5.43 -26.58
CA ALA A 28 -32.07 -5.87 -25.73
C ALA A 28 -33.44 -5.82 -26.44
N SER A 29 -33.64 -4.88 -27.36
CA SER A 29 -34.87 -4.77 -28.16
C SER A 29 -35.01 -5.87 -29.23
N SER A 30 -33.91 -6.43 -29.72
CA SER A 30 -33.93 -7.57 -30.65
C SER A 30 -32.69 -8.47 -30.50
N PRO A 31 -32.83 -9.71 -29.98
CA PRO A 31 -31.71 -10.65 -29.84
C PRO A 31 -31.01 -11.03 -31.15
N ALA A 32 -31.65 -10.79 -32.30
CA ALA A 32 -31.08 -11.00 -33.63
C ALA A 32 -30.18 -9.84 -34.12
N GLN A 33 -30.22 -8.69 -33.44
CA GLN A 33 -29.52 -7.45 -33.79
C GLN A 33 -28.45 -7.10 -32.74
N GLN A 34 -27.60 -8.08 -32.40
CA GLN A 34 -26.49 -7.87 -31.47
C GLN A 34 -25.43 -6.91 -32.04
N ILE A 35 -24.87 -6.07 -31.18
CA ILE A 35 -23.70 -5.24 -31.48
C ILE A 35 -22.52 -5.75 -30.65
N ASN A 36 -21.42 -6.08 -31.32
CA ASN A 36 -20.19 -6.52 -30.67
C ASN A 36 -19.46 -5.31 -30.07
N VAL A 37 -19.37 -5.22 -28.74
CA VAL A 37 -18.69 -4.11 -28.05
C VAL A 37 -17.28 -4.53 -27.66
N VAL A 38 -16.29 -3.77 -28.11
CA VAL A 38 -14.87 -3.98 -27.81
C VAL A 38 -14.34 -2.74 -27.08
N PHE A 39 -13.68 -2.95 -25.94
CA PHE A 39 -12.97 -1.89 -25.22
C PHE A 39 -11.48 -1.95 -25.54
N ASP A 40 -10.88 -0.81 -25.89
CA ASP A 40 -9.47 -0.69 -26.29
C ASP A 40 -8.94 0.69 -25.86
N GLU A 41 -7.72 0.80 -25.32
CA GLU A 41 -7.24 2.06 -24.73
C GLU A 41 -6.60 2.99 -25.77
N GLY A 42 -6.93 4.29 -25.72
CA GLY A 42 -6.33 5.30 -26.60
C GLY A 42 -6.79 5.25 -28.06
N VAL A 43 -7.73 4.37 -28.41
CA VAL A 43 -8.36 4.37 -29.74
C VAL A 43 -9.42 5.46 -29.86
N ALA A 44 -9.60 6.01 -31.07
CA ALA A 44 -10.76 6.82 -31.37
C ALA A 44 -12.04 5.95 -31.30
N PRO A 45 -13.14 6.46 -30.71
CA PRO A 45 -14.40 5.72 -30.69
C PRO A 45 -14.87 5.51 -32.14
N SER A 46 -15.13 4.26 -32.51
CA SER A 46 -15.47 3.87 -33.88
C SER A 46 -16.52 2.76 -33.93
N LEU A 47 -17.38 2.80 -34.94
CA LEU A 47 -18.35 1.75 -35.28
C LEU A 47 -18.02 1.22 -36.67
N THR A 48 -17.82 -0.09 -36.79
CA THR A 48 -17.66 -0.79 -38.08
C THR A 48 -18.93 -1.56 -38.41
N LEU A 49 -19.54 -1.25 -39.54
CA LEU A 49 -20.75 -1.93 -40.04
C LEU A 49 -20.40 -3.23 -40.79
N PRO A 50 -21.37 -4.16 -40.98
CA PRO A 50 -21.13 -5.43 -41.68
C PRO A 50 -20.75 -5.27 -43.17
N SER A 51 -21.02 -4.09 -43.75
CA SER A 51 -20.60 -3.64 -45.08
C SER A 51 -19.11 -3.27 -45.18
N GLY A 52 -18.39 -3.20 -44.06
CA GLY A 52 -17.00 -2.74 -43.97
C GLY A 52 -16.83 -1.22 -43.85
N SER A 53 -17.90 -0.44 -43.91
CA SER A 53 -17.86 1.01 -43.67
C SER A 53 -17.74 1.33 -42.18
N SER A 54 -16.91 2.32 -41.82
CA SER A 54 -16.66 2.75 -40.45
C SER A 54 -17.06 4.21 -40.19
N VAL A 55 -17.58 4.49 -39.00
CA VAL A 55 -17.96 5.82 -38.51
C VAL A 55 -17.24 6.12 -37.21
N GLU A 56 -16.70 7.33 -37.05
CA GLU A 56 -15.93 7.76 -35.87
C GLU A 56 -16.62 8.91 -35.10
N GLY A 57 -16.40 8.97 -33.79
CA GLY A 57 -16.91 10.02 -32.91
C GLY A 57 -18.30 9.74 -32.34
N TYR A 58 -18.52 10.10 -31.07
CA TYR A 58 -19.71 9.68 -30.31
C TYR A 58 -21.04 10.08 -30.95
N VAL A 59 -21.17 11.34 -31.40
CA VAL A 59 -22.38 11.85 -32.07
C VAL A 59 -22.67 11.07 -33.35
N HIS A 60 -21.67 10.82 -34.20
CA HIS A 60 -21.87 10.12 -35.46
C HIS A 60 -22.19 8.65 -35.25
N ILE A 61 -21.55 7.98 -34.30
CA ILE A 61 -21.85 6.59 -33.92
C ILE A 61 -23.29 6.46 -33.42
N VAL A 62 -23.74 7.36 -32.53
CA VAL A 62 -25.11 7.33 -31.99
C VAL A 62 -26.14 7.52 -33.11
N ARG A 63 -25.87 8.42 -34.07
CA ARG A 63 -26.71 8.61 -35.26
C ARG A 63 -26.72 7.40 -36.19
N GLU A 64 -25.57 6.81 -36.45
CA GLU A 64 -25.44 5.63 -37.30
C GLU A 64 -26.16 4.42 -36.68
N LEU A 65 -26.02 4.18 -35.37
CA LEU A 65 -26.78 3.14 -34.66
C LEU A 65 -28.29 3.40 -34.76
N ALA A 66 -28.75 4.64 -34.55
CA ALA A 66 -30.17 4.97 -34.66
C ALA A 66 -30.73 4.77 -36.09
N SER A 67 -29.92 5.05 -37.12
CA SER A 67 -30.29 4.92 -38.53
C SER A 67 -30.21 3.48 -39.04
N HIS A 68 -29.20 2.72 -38.62
CA HIS A 68 -29.00 1.32 -39.01
C HIS A 68 -30.08 0.40 -38.42
N PHE A 69 -30.61 0.76 -37.25
CA PHE A 69 -31.69 0.06 -36.56
C PHE A 69 -32.97 0.93 -36.51
N ALA A 70 -33.28 1.63 -37.60
CA ALA A 70 -34.45 2.50 -37.72
C ALA A 70 -35.79 1.74 -37.61
N ASP A 71 -35.80 0.44 -37.91
CA ASP A 71 -36.93 -0.49 -37.72
C ASP A 71 -37.35 -0.62 -36.25
N LEU A 72 -36.40 -0.43 -35.31
CA LEU A 72 -36.67 -0.39 -33.87
C LEU A 72 -37.16 1.00 -33.38
N GLY A 73 -37.20 2.01 -34.25
CA GLY A 73 -37.75 3.34 -33.95
C GLY A 73 -36.80 4.31 -33.25
N PHE A 74 -35.53 3.97 -33.02
CA PHE A 74 -34.57 4.83 -32.31
C PHE A 74 -34.26 6.15 -33.03
N SER A 75 -34.45 6.21 -34.35
CA SER A 75 -34.34 7.40 -35.19
C SER A 75 -35.64 8.22 -35.32
N GLY A 76 -36.70 7.88 -34.57
CA GLY A 76 -38.03 8.50 -34.69
C GLY A 76 -38.90 7.88 -35.80
N LYS A 77 -40.21 8.16 -35.76
CA LYS A 77 -41.21 7.52 -36.66
C LYS A 77 -41.34 8.17 -38.05
N ASP A 78 -40.84 9.39 -38.19
CA ASP A 78 -40.95 10.21 -39.39
C ASP A 78 -39.73 11.14 -39.52
N LYS A 79 -39.64 11.91 -40.62
CA LYS A 79 -38.50 12.80 -40.89
C LYS A 79 -38.36 13.92 -39.86
N ASP A 80 -39.45 14.41 -39.29
CA ASP A 80 -39.45 15.53 -38.36
C ASP A 80 -38.97 15.07 -36.98
N GLN A 81 -39.45 13.91 -36.52
CA GLN A 81 -38.92 13.21 -35.34
C GLN A 81 -37.45 12.86 -35.54
N SER A 82 -37.03 12.43 -36.73
CA SER A 82 -35.63 12.14 -37.00
C SER A 82 -34.73 13.38 -36.92
N ALA A 83 -35.21 14.53 -37.41
CA ALA A 83 -34.52 15.80 -37.22
C ALA A 83 -34.42 16.19 -35.73
N GLN A 84 -35.49 16.01 -34.95
CA GLN A 84 -35.50 16.26 -33.50
C GLN A 84 -34.55 15.32 -32.74
N VAL A 85 -34.53 14.02 -33.06
CA VAL A 85 -33.58 13.06 -32.47
C VAL A 85 -32.15 13.50 -32.74
N ASN A 86 -31.83 13.88 -33.98
CA ASN A 86 -30.51 14.36 -34.35
C ASN A 86 -30.09 15.63 -33.59
N LEU A 87 -31.03 16.55 -33.31
CA LEU A 87 -30.79 17.75 -32.52
C LEU A 87 -30.43 17.39 -31.06
N PHE A 88 -31.24 16.58 -30.39
CA PHE A 88 -31.00 16.16 -29.01
C PHE A 88 -29.72 15.32 -28.85
N VAL A 89 -29.36 14.49 -29.84
CA VAL A 89 -28.08 13.77 -29.84
C VAL A 89 -26.89 14.72 -29.82
N SER A 90 -26.93 15.83 -30.58
CA SER A 90 -25.91 16.88 -30.49
C SER A 90 -25.98 17.67 -29.18
N GLN A 91 -27.18 17.89 -28.62
CA GLN A 91 -27.34 18.57 -27.34
C GLN A 91 -26.74 17.77 -26.16
N GLY A 92 -26.88 16.44 -26.17
CA GLY A 92 -26.28 15.55 -25.15
C GLY A 92 -24.75 15.59 -25.13
N ASP A 93 -24.10 15.56 -26.30
CA ASP A 93 -22.63 15.67 -26.42
C ASP A 93 -22.12 17.05 -25.97
N ASN A 94 -22.81 18.12 -26.37
CA ASN A 94 -22.53 19.48 -25.90
C ASN A 94 -22.67 19.59 -24.36
N LEU A 95 -23.65 18.92 -23.75
CA LEU A 95 -23.91 18.98 -22.30
C LEU A 95 -22.75 18.40 -21.47
N ALA A 96 -22.07 17.38 -21.99
CA ALA A 96 -20.90 16.76 -21.36
C ALA A 96 -19.67 17.70 -21.30
N LEU A 97 -19.62 18.73 -22.15
CA LEU A 97 -18.51 19.68 -22.27
C LEU A 97 -18.90 21.13 -21.92
N ALA A 98 -20.16 21.38 -21.58
CA ALA A 98 -20.72 22.70 -21.34
C ALA A 98 -20.13 23.42 -20.10
N SER A 99 -20.08 24.75 -20.17
CA SER A 99 -19.82 25.59 -18.99
C SER A 99 -20.98 25.51 -18.00
N PHE A 100 -20.74 25.82 -16.71
CA PHE A 100 -21.79 25.77 -15.68
C PHE A 100 -23.06 26.54 -16.08
N GLN A 101 -22.91 27.77 -16.58
CA GLN A 101 -24.03 28.62 -17.00
C GLN A 101 -24.81 28.00 -18.17
N THR A 102 -24.10 27.50 -19.19
CA THR A 102 -24.71 26.85 -20.35
C THR A 102 -25.41 25.56 -19.97
N ALA A 103 -24.80 24.75 -19.10
CA ALA A 103 -25.34 23.48 -18.65
C ALA A 103 -26.60 23.65 -17.79
N THR A 104 -26.67 24.68 -16.95
CA THR A 104 -27.89 25.03 -16.20
C THR A 104 -29.00 25.48 -17.14
N SER A 105 -28.74 26.38 -18.09
CA SER A 105 -29.75 26.82 -19.08
C SER A 105 -30.33 25.65 -19.87
N ILE A 106 -29.47 24.71 -20.31
CA ILE A 106 -29.93 23.49 -20.99
C ILE A 106 -30.76 22.60 -20.06
N ALA A 107 -30.46 22.54 -18.76
CA ALA A 107 -31.26 21.80 -17.79
C ALA A 107 -32.65 22.43 -17.57
N ASP A 108 -32.72 23.76 -17.52
CA ASP A 108 -33.98 24.53 -17.45
C ASP A 108 -34.86 24.24 -18.68
N ASP A 109 -34.29 24.35 -19.89
CA ASP A 109 -34.98 24.07 -21.16
C ASP A 109 -35.50 22.61 -21.23
N LEU A 110 -34.67 21.64 -20.79
CA LEU A 110 -35.04 20.23 -20.78
C LEU A 110 -36.14 19.91 -19.77
N ASP A 111 -36.10 20.50 -18.57
CA ASP A 111 -37.16 20.32 -17.55
C ASP A 111 -38.50 20.87 -18.07
N GLN A 112 -38.49 22.05 -18.69
CA GLN A 112 -39.68 22.62 -19.32
C GLN A 112 -40.20 21.77 -20.49
N HIS A 113 -39.31 21.25 -21.34
CA HIS A 113 -39.69 20.35 -22.44
C HIS A 113 -40.30 19.04 -21.93
N LEU A 114 -39.79 18.51 -20.82
CA LEU A 114 -40.24 17.27 -20.20
C LEU A 114 -41.49 17.41 -19.32
N ALA A 115 -41.96 18.62 -19.01
CA ALA A 115 -43.13 18.86 -18.17
C ALA A 115 -44.34 17.98 -18.55
N LEU A 116 -44.64 17.90 -19.85
CA LEU A 116 -45.75 17.12 -20.42
C LEU A 116 -45.30 15.91 -21.26
N ARG A 117 -44.03 15.48 -21.17
CA ARG A 117 -43.46 14.43 -22.05
C ARG A 117 -42.77 13.31 -21.27
N THR A 118 -43.01 12.07 -21.69
CA THR A 118 -42.35 10.87 -21.14
C THR A 118 -40.98 10.62 -21.76
N PHE A 119 -40.78 11.03 -23.02
CA PHE A 119 -39.55 10.91 -23.79
C PHE A 119 -39.25 12.24 -24.50
N LEU A 120 -38.00 12.47 -24.89
CA LEU A 120 -37.59 13.72 -25.54
C LEU A 120 -38.22 13.90 -26.93
N VAL A 121 -38.40 12.81 -27.68
CA VAL A 121 -39.01 12.80 -29.02
C VAL A 121 -40.06 11.69 -29.12
N GLY A 122 -41.25 12.03 -29.63
CA GLY A 122 -42.34 11.07 -29.82
C GLY A 122 -42.90 10.51 -28.51
N ASN A 123 -43.25 9.22 -28.52
CA ASN A 123 -43.88 8.52 -27.39
C ASN A 123 -43.19 7.18 -27.04
N VAL A 124 -41.96 6.99 -27.48
CA VAL A 124 -41.11 5.81 -27.23
C VAL A 124 -39.69 6.26 -26.93
N LEU A 125 -38.88 5.39 -26.33
CA LEU A 125 -37.45 5.66 -26.10
C LEU A 125 -36.70 5.81 -27.44
N THR A 126 -35.96 6.90 -27.60
CA THR A 126 -35.16 7.16 -28.82
C THR A 126 -33.68 7.36 -28.51
N ALA A 127 -32.84 7.48 -29.54
CA ALA A 127 -31.43 7.84 -29.37
C ALA A 127 -31.24 9.23 -28.73
N ALA A 128 -32.24 10.13 -28.81
CA ALA A 128 -32.25 11.41 -28.10
C ALA A 128 -32.15 11.21 -26.59
N ASP A 129 -32.96 10.29 -26.06
CA ASP A 129 -33.09 10.08 -24.62
C ASP A 129 -31.78 9.57 -24.02
N ILE A 130 -31.18 8.57 -24.67
CA ILE A 130 -29.89 7.99 -24.27
C ILE A 130 -28.75 9.02 -24.37
N ALA A 131 -28.72 9.84 -25.43
CA ALA A 131 -27.69 10.85 -25.60
C ALA A 131 -27.76 11.93 -24.51
N VAL A 132 -28.93 12.50 -24.24
CA VAL A 132 -29.09 13.53 -23.20
C VAL A 132 -28.86 12.95 -21.79
N TRP A 133 -29.34 11.73 -21.50
CA TRP A 133 -29.09 11.06 -20.22
C TRP A 133 -27.58 10.89 -19.97
N SER A 134 -26.84 10.47 -21.00
CA SER A 134 -25.39 10.32 -20.91
C SER A 134 -24.67 11.66 -20.71
N GLY A 135 -25.14 12.72 -21.37
CA GLY A 135 -24.64 14.09 -21.22
C GLY A 135 -24.85 14.62 -19.80
N ILE A 136 -26.02 14.37 -19.20
CA ILE A 136 -26.28 14.70 -17.79
C ILE A 136 -25.34 13.93 -16.87
N ARG A 137 -25.15 12.61 -17.06
CA ARG A 137 -24.22 11.81 -16.24
C ARG A 137 -22.76 12.27 -16.37
N ALA A 138 -22.36 12.79 -17.52
CA ALA A 138 -21.03 13.38 -17.71
C ALA A 138 -20.90 14.80 -17.10
N SER A 139 -22.01 15.53 -16.95
CA SER A 139 -22.02 16.93 -16.52
C SER A 139 -22.24 17.07 -15.01
N SER A 140 -21.14 17.21 -14.25
CA SER A 140 -21.16 17.39 -12.79
C SER A 140 -22.13 18.47 -12.26
N PRO A 141 -22.34 19.62 -12.94
CA PRO A 141 -23.38 20.58 -12.54
C PRO A 141 -24.79 19.99 -12.63
N VAL A 142 -25.15 19.40 -13.78
CA VAL A 142 -26.52 19.01 -14.09
C VAL A 142 -26.94 17.76 -13.33
N ILE A 143 -26.06 16.77 -13.20
CA ILE A 143 -26.33 15.62 -12.31
C ILE A 143 -26.51 16.07 -10.85
N GLY A 144 -25.87 17.17 -10.44
CA GLY A 144 -26.06 17.78 -9.13
C GLY A 144 -27.44 18.44 -8.95
N LEU A 145 -27.96 19.08 -9.99
CA LEU A 145 -29.32 19.65 -10.00
C LEU A 145 -30.39 18.54 -9.97
N VAL A 146 -30.23 17.55 -10.85
CA VAL A 146 -31.10 16.37 -10.96
C VAL A 146 -31.14 15.57 -9.66
N LYS A 147 -29.99 15.28 -9.03
CA LYS A 147 -29.96 14.54 -7.75
C LYS A 147 -30.52 15.32 -6.56
N LYS A 148 -30.55 16.65 -6.63
CA LYS A 148 -31.15 17.51 -5.59
C LYS A 148 -32.65 17.76 -5.78
N GLY A 149 -33.26 17.26 -6.86
CA GLY A 149 -34.68 17.47 -7.15
C GLY A 149 -35.03 18.92 -7.51
N LEU A 150 -34.05 19.70 -8.01
CA LEU A 150 -34.27 21.11 -8.38
C LEU A 150 -35.00 21.27 -9.72
N HIS A 151 -34.98 20.22 -10.56
CA HIS A 151 -35.67 20.10 -11.84
C HIS A 151 -36.50 18.82 -11.82
N VAL A 152 -37.79 18.94 -11.47
CA VAL A 152 -38.63 17.78 -11.11
C VAL A 152 -39.02 16.90 -12.30
N HIS A 153 -39.21 17.50 -13.48
CA HIS A 153 -39.57 16.77 -14.69
C HIS A 153 -38.36 16.09 -15.32
N LEU A 154 -37.22 16.78 -15.33
CA LEU A 154 -35.91 16.28 -15.71
C LEU A 154 -35.47 15.15 -14.79
N GLN A 155 -35.67 15.28 -13.46
CA GLN A 155 -35.36 14.21 -12.50
C GLN A 155 -36.25 12.98 -12.72
N ARG A 156 -37.56 13.16 -12.91
CA ARG A 156 -38.50 12.05 -13.22
C ARG A 156 -38.05 11.28 -14.46
N TRP A 157 -37.78 11.99 -15.55
CA TRP A 157 -37.34 11.39 -16.82
C TRP A 157 -35.94 10.76 -16.70
N PHE A 158 -35.00 11.43 -16.04
CA PHE A 158 -33.64 10.91 -15.83
C PHE A 158 -33.70 9.58 -15.08
N ASN A 159 -34.43 9.52 -13.95
CA ASN A 159 -34.59 8.31 -13.17
C ASN A 159 -35.26 7.18 -13.96
N HIS A 160 -36.21 7.51 -14.86
CA HIS A 160 -36.83 6.52 -15.74
C HIS A 160 -35.79 5.91 -16.70
N VAL A 161 -35.01 6.71 -17.42
CA VAL A 161 -33.96 6.22 -18.33
C VAL A 161 -32.85 5.47 -17.57
N ASP A 162 -32.46 5.97 -16.39
CA ASP A 162 -31.44 5.36 -15.52
C ASP A 162 -31.85 3.99 -14.97
N SER A 163 -33.16 3.73 -14.85
CA SER A 163 -33.72 2.46 -14.35
C SER A 163 -33.83 1.35 -15.40
N LEU A 164 -33.54 1.64 -16.67
CA LEU A 164 -33.64 0.65 -17.75
C LEU A 164 -32.54 -0.42 -17.61
N PRO A 165 -32.85 -1.74 -17.65
CA PRO A 165 -31.86 -2.80 -17.46
C PRO A 165 -30.65 -2.69 -18.40
N ALA A 166 -30.88 -2.45 -19.69
CA ALA A 166 -29.82 -2.29 -20.69
C ALA A 166 -28.92 -1.05 -20.45
N VAL A 167 -29.44 -0.03 -19.76
CA VAL A 167 -28.66 1.15 -19.33
C VAL A 167 -27.83 0.81 -18.10
N GLY A 168 -28.37 0.02 -17.16
CA GLY A 168 -27.62 -0.61 -16.07
C GLY A 168 -26.46 -1.48 -16.58
N ASP A 169 -26.72 -2.36 -17.54
CA ASP A 169 -25.71 -3.22 -18.18
C ASP A 169 -24.60 -2.42 -18.87
N ALA A 170 -24.93 -1.25 -19.45
CA ALA A 170 -23.95 -0.35 -20.04
C ALA A 170 -23.06 0.33 -18.96
N LEU A 171 -23.65 0.72 -17.83
CA LEU A 171 -22.90 1.25 -16.69
C LEU A 171 -21.98 0.19 -16.08
N LEU A 172 -22.47 -1.04 -15.91
CA LEU A 172 -21.69 -2.18 -15.42
C LEU A 172 -20.56 -2.54 -16.38
N ALA A 173 -20.84 -2.73 -17.68
CA ALA A 173 -19.81 -3.05 -18.67
C ALA A 173 -18.70 -1.99 -18.75
N LEU A 174 -19.04 -0.70 -18.59
CA LEU A 174 -18.04 0.37 -18.51
C LEU A 174 -17.30 0.39 -17.17
N ALA A 175 -17.95 0.05 -16.06
CA ALA A 175 -17.31 -0.09 -14.76
C ALA A 175 -16.33 -1.27 -14.75
N ASP A 176 -16.72 -2.41 -15.31
CA ASP A 176 -15.88 -3.60 -15.47
C ASP A 176 -14.68 -3.32 -16.38
N ALA A 177 -14.89 -2.66 -17.54
CA ALA A 177 -13.78 -2.22 -18.39
C ALA A 177 -12.82 -1.23 -17.69
N LYS A 178 -13.32 -0.43 -16.73
CA LYS A 178 -12.51 0.43 -15.86
C LYS A 178 -11.88 -0.32 -14.67
N ALA A 179 -12.45 -1.46 -14.25
CA ALA A 179 -11.96 -2.30 -13.16
C ALA A 179 -10.92 -3.33 -13.64
N GLU A 180 -11.01 -3.80 -14.89
CA GLU A 180 -9.91 -4.46 -15.60
C GLU A 180 -8.69 -3.55 -15.68
N LYS A 181 -8.88 -2.22 -15.70
CA LYS A 181 -7.78 -1.28 -15.48
C LYS A 181 -7.30 -1.24 -14.02
N PHE A 182 -8.07 -1.54 -12.99
CA PHE A 182 -7.47 -1.75 -11.65
C PHE A 182 -6.62 -3.03 -11.55
N LYS A 183 -6.83 -4.00 -12.45
CA LYS A 183 -5.94 -5.17 -12.62
C LYS A 183 -4.71 -4.85 -13.49
N ASN A 184 -4.88 -4.09 -14.59
CA ASN A 184 -3.84 -3.82 -15.58
C ASN A 184 -3.12 -2.46 -15.47
N LYS A 185 -3.60 -1.53 -14.62
CA LYS A 185 -2.92 -0.25 -14.35
C LYS A 185 -1.82 -0.51 -13.35
N LYS A 186 -0.69 -0.92 -13.91
CA LYS A 186 0.68 -0.68 -13.44
C LYS A 186 0.70 0.01 -12.08
N THR A 187 0.99 -0.81 -11.07
CA THR A 187 1.71 -0.39 -9.86
C THR A 187 2.74 0.67 -10.22
N ALA A 188 3.00 1.62 -9.30
CA ALA A 188 3.79 2.82 -9.60
C ALA A 188 5.30 2.58 -9.85
N ALA A 189 5.70 1.36 -10.23
CA ALA A 189 6.98 0.99 -10.80
C ALA A 189 6.74 0.11 -12.05
N GLY A 190 7.29 0.51 -13.19
CA GLY A 190 7.01 -0.13 -14.49
C GLY A 190 7.73 -1.46 -14.69
N PHE A 191 7.17 -2.54 -14.14
CA PHE A 191 7.60 -3.91 -14.43
C PHE A 191 6.39 -4.78 -14.77
N ASP A 192 6.37 -5.33 -15.98
CA ASP A 192 5.40 -6.36 -16.35
C ASP A 192 5.89 -7.69 -15.75
N LEU A 193 5.19 -8.17 -14.72
CA LEU A 193 5.45 -9.46 -14.07
C LEU A 193 4.92 -10.58 -15.00
N PHE A 194 5.82 -11.38 -15.58
CA PHE A 194 5.46 -12.51 -16.42
C PHE A 194 6.15 -13.81 -15.98
N LEU A 195 5.51 -14.93 -16.33
CA LEU A 195 6.07 -16.28 -16.23
C LEU A 195 6.58 -16.71 -17.61
N LYS A 196 7.75 -17.36 -17.64
CA LYS A 196 8.36 -17.91 -18.87
C LYS A 196 7.51 -19.08 -19.36
N ASP A 197 7.25 -19.15 -20.67
CA ASP A 197 6.49 -20.24 -21.32
C ASP A 197 5.07 -20.48 -20.75
N ALA A 198 4.52 -19.52 -20.00
CA ALA A 198 3.18 -19.60 -19.43
C ALA A 198 2.08 -19.42 -20.49
N LYS A 199 0.99 -20.16 -20.32
CA LYS A 199 -0.20 -20.09 -21.16
C LYS A 199 -1.45 -19.95 -20.31
N ASP A 200 -2.40 -19.18 -20.81
CA ASP A 200 -3.72 -19.00 -20.19
C ASP A 200 -4.43 -20.36 -19.99
N GLY A 201 -4.96 -20.57 -18.78
CA GLY A 201 -5.67 -21.78 -18.36
C GLY A 201 -4.77 -22.96 -17.95
N GLU A 202 -3.51 -23.00 -18.39
CA GLU A 202 -2.57 -24.10 -18.09
C GLU A 202 -1.71 -23.84 -16.83
N VAL A 203 -1.52 -22.58 -16.41
CA VAL A 203 -0.65 -22.25 -15.26
C VAL A 203 -1.16 -22.87 -13.96
N VAL A 204 -0.32 -23.66 -13.32
CA VAL A 204 -0.48 -24.12 -11.93
C VAL A 204 0.69 -23.61 -11.09
N THR A 205 0.38 -22.89 -10.02
CA THR A 205 1.32 -22.42 -8.99
C THR A 205 0.99 -23.04 -7.63
N ARG A 206 1.91 -22.95 -6.66
CA ARG A 206 1.64 -23.38 -5.28
C ARG A 206 2.33 -22.50 -4.25
N PHE A 207 1.61 -22.22 -3.17
CA PHE A 207 2.18 -21.70 -1.93
C PHE A 207 2.37 -22.88 -0.95
N PRO A 208 3.62 -23.29 -0.64
CA PRO A 208 3.88 -24.46 0.19
C PRO A 208 4.47 -24.11 1.58
N PRO A 209 3.68 -23.68 2.57
CA PRO A 209 4.19 -23.39 3.91
C PRO A 209 4.42 -24.66 4.76
N GLU A 210 5.54 -24.73 5.49
CA GLU A 210 5.73 -25.66 6.62
C GLU A 210 4.75 -25.24 7.75
N PRO A 211 3.87 -26.13 8.26
CA PRO A 211 2.94 -25.80 9.35
C PRO A 211 3.65 -25.77 10.72
N SER A 212 4.59 -24.84 10.85
CA SER A 212 5.50 -24.66 11.99
C SER A 212 5.43 -23.26 12.62
N GLY A 213 4.34 -22.53 12.42
CA GLY A 213 4.11 -21.18 12.96
C GLY A 213 3.50 -20.18 11.97
N TYR A 214 2.91 -19.12 12.52
CA TYR A 214 2.17 -18.04 11.85
C TYR A 214 2.84 -17.43 10.61
N LEU A 215 2.03 -16.92 9.69
CA LEU A 215 2.53 -16.20 8.52
C LEU A 215 2.99 -14.79 8.89
N HIS A 216 3.99 -14.32 8.15
CA HIS A 216 4.56 -12.97 8.27
C HIS A 216 4.71 -12.33 6.90
N VAL A 217 5.02 -11.04 6.83
CA VAL A 217 5.07 -10.28 5.58
C VAL A 217 5.92 -10.92 4.46
N GLY A 218 7.00 -11.65 4.81
CA GLY A 218 7.76 -12.46 3.86
C GLY A 218 7.00 -13.66 3.25
N HIS A 219 6.12 -14.31 4.02
CA HIS A 219 5.21 -15.36 3.54
C HIS A 219 4.07 -14.76 2.72
N ALA A 220 3.56 -13.57 3.13
CA ALA A 220 2.56 -12.84 2.35
C ALA A 220 3.06 -12.52 0.93
N LYS A 221 4.35 -12.14 0.75
CA LYS A 221 4.96 -11.98 -0.58
C LYS A 221 4.87 -13.26 -1.41
N ALA A 222 5.26 -14.40 -0.85
CA ALA A 222 5.20 -15.69 -1.55
C ALA A 222 3.76 -16.08 -1.92
N ALA A 223 2.82 -15.97 -0.99
CA ALA A 223 1.42 -16.34 -1.20
C ALA A 223 0.73 -15.44 -2.24
N ILE A 224 0.93 -14.11 -2.14
CA ILE A 224 0.35 -13.13 -3.08
C ILE A 224 0.93 -13.29 -4.48
N LEU A 225 2.23 -13.55 -4.64
CA LEU A 225 2.81 -13.77 -5.97
C LEU A 225 2.28 -15.06 -6.62
N ASN A 226 2.14 -16.15 -5.87
CA ASN A 226 1.56 -17.39 -6.39
C ASN A 226 0.08 -17.21 -6.79
N GLN A 227 -0.72 -16.51 -5.97
CA GLN A 227 -2.11 -16.17 -6.30
C GLN A 227 -2.18 -15.26 -7.53
N TYR A 228 -1.36 -14.19 -7.57
CA TYR A 228 -1.34 -13.23 -8.67
C TYR A 228 -1.12 -13.92 -10.01
N PHE A 229 -0.08 -14.76 -10.13
CA PHE A 229 0.17 -15.46 -11.38
C PHE A 229 -0.90 -16.51 -11.72
N ALA A 230 -1.42 -17.25 -10.74
CA ALA A 230 -2.54 -18.16 -10.98
C ALA A 230 -3.76 -17.41 -11.53
N ARG A 231 -4.10 -16.23 -11.00
CA ARG A 231 -5.27 -15.45 -11.47
C ARG A 231 -4.99 -14.70 -12.78
N GLN A 232 -3.79 -14.16 -12.97
CA GLN A 232 -3.38 -13.47 -14.20
C GLN A 232 -3.49 -14.37 -15.43
N TYR A 233 -3.02 -15.61 -15.32
CA TYR A 233 -3.06 -16.61 -16.39
C TYR A 233 -4.29 -17.54 -16.32
N LYS A 234 -5.36 -17.17 -15.60
CA LYS A 234 -6.63 -17.96 -15.48
C LYS A 234 -6.40 -19.42 -15.04
N GLY A 235 -5.32 -19.66 -14.32
CA GLY A 235 -4.84 -20.94 -13.85
C GLY A 235 -5.23 -21.24 -12.40
N LYS A 236 -4.48 -22.15 -11.78
CA LYS A 236 -4.77 -22.74 -10.46
C LYS A 236 -3.69 -22.40 -9.42
N LEU A 237 -4.13 -22.14 -8.20
CA LEU A 237 -3.30 -22.00 -7.01
C LEU A 237 -3.53 -23.20 -6.08
N ILE A 238 -2.46 -23.92 -5.74
CA ILE A 238 -2.46 -24.94 -4.70
C ILE A 238 -1.95 -24.34 -3.39
N ILE A 239 -2.60 -24.65 -2.27
CA ILE A 239 -2.08 -24.42 -0.92
C ILE A 239 -1.62 -25.79 -0.39
N ARG A 240 -0.31 -26.04 -0.40
CA ARG A 240 0.24 -27.32 0.06
C ARG A 240 0.85 -27.16 1.45
N PHE A 241 0.37 -27.87 2.45
CA PHE A 241 1.12 -27.95 3.71
C PHE A 241 2.34 -28.85 3.49
N ASP A 242 3.53 -28.27 3.65
CA ASP A 242 4.77 -29.02 3.44
C ASP A 242 5.21 -29.70 4.74
N ASP A 243 4.40 -30.69 5.12
CA ASP A 243 4.48 -31.45 6.37
C ASP A 243 5.44 -32.65 6.22
N THR A 244 6.74 -32.39 6.31
CA THR A 244 7.81 -33.40 6.18
C THR A 244 8.63 -33.57 7.47
N ASN A 245 8.31 -32.82 8.50
CA ASN A 245 9.14 -32.58 9.67
C ASN A 245 8.30 -32.67 10.97
N PRO A 246 7.97 -33.89 11.42
CA PRO A 246 7.03 -34.13 12.52
C PRO A 246 7.50 -33.51 13.86
N SER A 247 8.76 -33.11 13.96
CA SER A 247 9.35 -32.44 15.13
C SER A 247 8.96 -30.98 15.30
N LYS A 248 8.41 -30.31 14.28
CA LYS A 248 8.06 -28.88 14.32
C LYS A 248 6.59 -28.59 13.97
N GLU A 249 5.90 -29.58 13.44
CA GLU A 249 4.61 -29.42 12.78
C GLU A 249 3.46 -29.75 13.73
N LYS A 250 2.38 -28.96 13.64
CA LYS A 250 1.19 -29.13 14.48
C LYS A 250 -0.06 -28.70 13.72
N ALA A 251 -1.19 -29.36 14.01
CA ALA A 251 -2.49 -29.01 13.46
C ALA A 251 -2.90 -27.54 13.73
N GLU A 252 -2.60 -27.00 14.92
CA GLU A 252 -2.85 -25.59 15.26
C GLU A 252 -2.21 -24.60 14.27
N PHE A 253 -1.09 -24.98 13.65
CA PHE A 253 -0.41 -24.14 12.67
C PHE A 253 -1.05 -24.22 11.28
N GLU A 254 -1.63 -25.35 10.87
CA GLU A 254 -2.40 -25.42 9.62
C GLU A 254 -3.63 -24.49 9.68
N GLU A 255 -4.42 -24.58 10.75
CA GLU A 255 -5.60 -23.74 10.97
C GLU A 255 -5.22 -22.25 10.97
N SER A 256 -4.18 -21.88 11.72
CA SER A 256 -3.70 -20.49 11.77
C SER A 256 -3.19 -19.96 10.43
N ILE A 257 -2.61 -20.82 9.58
CA ILE A 257 -2.18 -20.47 8.22
C ILE A 257 -3.37 -20.28 7.27
N ILE A 258 -4.42 -21.11 7.37
CA ILE A 258 -5.66 -20.94 6.58
C ILE A 258 -6.33 -19.60 6.93
N GLU A 259 -6.43 -19.29 8.22
CA GLU A 259 -6.92 -17.99 8.71
C GLU A 259 -6.04 -16.83 8.21
N ASP A 260 -4.71 -16.93 8.29
CA ASP A 260 -3.78 -15.90 7.80
C ASP A 260 -3.90 -15.69 6.28
N LEU A 261 -4.12 -16.75 5.50
CA LEU A 261 -4.39 -16.67 4.06
C LEU A 261 -5.73 -15.98 3.78
N ALA A 262 -6.77 -16.32 4.52
CA ALA A 262 -8.07 -15.63 4.43
C ALA A 262 -7.95 -14.13 4.77
N LEU A 263 -7.15 -13.77 5.77
CA LEU A 263 -6.83 -12.38 6.13
C LEU A 263 -6.05 -11.61 5.04
N LEU A 264 -5.45 -12.30 4.06
CA LEU A 264 -4.80 -11.73 2.87
C LEU A 264 -5.69 -11.74 1.61
N GLY A 265 -6.94 -12.22 1.71
CA GLY A 265 -7.81 -12.44 0.55
C GLY A 265 -7.38 -13.63 -0.33
N ILE A 266 -6.61 -14.57 0.23
CA ILE A 266 -6.05 -15.71 -0.50
C ILE A 266 -6.89 -16.96 -0.24
N LYS A 267 -7.37 -17.56 -1.33
CA LYS A 267 -8.03 -18.86 -1.35
C LYS A 267 -7.42 -19.69 -2.47
N GLY A 268 -6.95 -20.89 -2.11
CA GLY A 268 -6.52 -21.91 -3.07
C GLY A 268 -7.69 -22.50 -3.83
N ASP A 269 -7.40 -23.00 -5.03
CA ASP A 269 -8.33 -23.86 -5.77
C ASP A 269 -8.28 -25.31 -5.24
N PHE A 270 -7.12 -25.71 -4.71
CA PHE A 270 -6.87 -27.00 -4.08
C PHE A 270 -6.04 -26.83 -2.80
N THR A 271 -6.26 -27.71 -1.83
CA THR A 271 -5.41 -27.87 -0.65
C THR A 271 -4.90 -29.31 -0.62
N SER A 272 -3.62 -29.50 -0.30
CA SER A 272 -2.98 -30.81 -0.19
C SER A 272 -1.91 -30.80 0.90
N HIS A 273 -1.40 -31.98 1.24
CA HIS A 273 -0.32 -32.16 2.21
C HIS A 273 0.81 -32.98 1.59
N THR A 274 2.07 -32.63 1.81
CA THR A 274 3.20 -33.44 1.35
C THR A 274 3.14 -34.86 1.93
N SER A 275 2.60 -35.02 3.14
CA SER A 275 2.39 -36.33 3.79
C SER A 275 1.38 -37.24 3.10
N ASP A 276 0.48 -36.72 2.25
CA ASP A 276 -0.39 -37.53 1.39
C ASP A 276 0.42 -38.36 0.37
N TYR A 277 1.65 -37.93 0.06
CA TYR A 277 2.54 -38.53 -0.92
C TYR A 277 3.64 -39.39 -0.31
N PHE A 278 3.67 -39.62 1.01
CA PHE A 278 4.78 -40.37 1.65
C PHE A 278 4.97 -41.79 1.11
N ASP A 279 3.90 -42.52 0.77
CA ASP A 279 4.00 -43.84 0.13
C ASP A 279 4.64 -43.76 -1.27
N THR A 280 4.24 -42.78 -2.08
CA THR A 280 4.84 -42.51 -3.39
C THR A 280 6.31 -42.11 -3.27
N LEU A 281 6.63 -41.21 -2.35
CA LEU A 281 7.99 -40.73 -2.08
C LEU A 281 8.89 -41.88 -1.61
N TYR A 282 8.37 -42.79 -0.77
CA TYR A 282 9.09 -43.96 -0.30
C TYR A 282 9.39 -44.96 -1.43
N LYS A 283 8.42 -45.20 -2.32
CA LYS A 283 8.60 -46.02 -3.52
C LYS A 283 9.63 -45.43 -4.49
N LEU A 284 9.62 -44.12 -4.68
CA LEU A 284 10.60 -43.42 -5.51
C LEU A 284 12.00 -43.44 -4.89
N ALA A 285 12.12 -43.38 -3.55
CA ALA A 285 13.41 -43.57 -2.87
C ALA A 285 13.97 -44.99 -3.06
N ILE A 286 13.11 -46.02 -3.02
CA ILE A 286 13.50 -47.40 -3.37
C ILE A 286 13.97 -47.48 -4.84
N GLN A 287 13.24 -46.86 -5.77
CA GLN A 287 13.67 -46.79 -7.18
C GLN A 287 15.05 -46.14 -7.32
N MET A 288 15.33 -45.04 -6.62
CA MET A 288 16.64 -44.40 -6.66
C MET A 288 17.75 -45.33 -6.16
N ILE A 289 17.52 -46.14 -5.13
CA ILE A 289 18.50 -47.14 -4.65
C ILE A 289 18.72 -48.20 -5.73
N GLN A 290 17.65 -48.73 -6.32
CA GLN A 290 17.71 -49.76 -7.37
C GLN A 290 18.40 -49.29 -8.66
N GLU A 291 18.22 -48.02 -9.04
CA GLU A 291 18.89 -47.41 -10.19
C GLU A 291 20.33 -46.93 -9.86
N GLY A 292 20.81 -47.09 -8.62
CA GLY A 292 22.14 -46.64 -8.18
C GLY A 292 22.26 -45.13 -7.96
N ASN A 293 21.14 -44.41 -7.97
CA ASN A 293 21.02 -42.97 -7.77
C ASN A 293 20.93 -42.54 -6.29
N ALA A 294 20.92 -43.49 -5.34
CA ALA A 294 20.96 -43.21 -3.90
C ALA A 294 21.74 -44.29 -3.11
N TYR A 295 22.27 -43.91 -1.94
CA TYR A 295 22.95 -44.81 -1.00
C TYR A 295 22.64 -44.44 0.45
N CYS A 296 22.71 -45.42 1.35
CA CYS A 296 22.58 -45.22 2.79
C CYS A 296 23.93 -44.85 3.41
N ASP A 297 23.93 -43.93 4.36
CA ASP A 297 25.14 -43.42 5.01
C ASP A 297 25.00 -43.37 6.53
N ASP A 298 25.95 -43.99 7.24
CA ASP A 298 26.09 -44.04 8.71
C ASP A 298 27.10 -43.02 9.25
N THR A 299 27.65 -42.16 8.40
CA THR A 299 28.63 -41.14 8.79
C THR A 299 28.01 -40.12 9.76
N VAL A 300 28.68 -39.87 10.89
CA VAL A 300 28.25 -38.91 11.91
C VAL A 300 28.03 -37.52 11.31
N GLN A 301 26.93 -36.85 11.67
CA GLN A 301 26.46 -35.62 11.04
C GLN A 301 27.53 -34.52 10.85
N GLU A 302 28.34 -34.20 11.87
CA GLU A 302 29.39 -33.18 11.75
C GLU A 302 30.55 -33.62 10.85
N GLN A 303 30.91 -34.91 10.87
CA GLN A 303 31.90 -35.48 9.94
C GLN A 303 31.37 -35.42 8.50
N MET A 304 30.13 -35.86 8.27
CA MET A 304 29.47 -35.79 6.96
C MET A 304 29.41 -34.35 6.45
N ARG A 305 29.17 -33.37 7.34
CA ARG A 305 29.18 -31.95 7.01
C ARG A 305 30.56 -31.47 6.57
N ALA A 306 31.62 -31.85 7.29
CA ALA A 306 33.00 -31.54 6.93
C ALA A 306 33.40 -32.18 5.58
N GLU A 307 33.20 -33.49 5.43
CA GLU A 307 33.47 -34.23 4.19
C GLU A 307 32.76 -33.62 2.97
N ARG A 308 31.47 -33.24 3.11
CA ARG A 308 30.73 -32.51 2.06
C ARG A 308 31.29 -31.11 1.78
N MET A 309 31.83 -30.41 2.77
CA MET A 309 32.43 -29.08 2.57
C MET A 309 33.77 -29.16 1.84
N ASP A 310 34.55 -30.22 2.10
CA ASP A 310 35.88 -30.45 1.53
C ASP A 310 35.83 -31.23 0.19
N GLY A 311 34.70 -31.85 -0.13
CA GLY A 311 34.52 -32.61 -1.38
C GLY A 311 35.07 -34.03 -1.28
N ILE A 312 34.91 -34.66 -0.11
CA ILE A 312 35.33 -36.02 0.17
C ILE A 312 34.12 -36.95 0.03
N PRO A 313 34.22 -38.07 -0.72
CA PRO A 313 33.13 -39.04 -0.82
C PRO A 313 32.95 -39.80 0.49
N SER A 314 31.69 -40.07 0.87
CA SER A 314 31.41 -40.98 1.99
C SER A 314 31.98 -42.37 1.72
N LYS A 315 32.47 -43.04 2.76
CA LYS A 315 32.94 -44.43 2.70
C LYS A 315 31.84 -45.41 2.27
N ARG A 316 30.57 -45.02 2.39
CA ARG A 316 29.39 -45.80 1.96
C ARG A 316 28.91 -45.50 0.54
N ARG A 317 29.52 -44.53 -0.16
CA ARG A 317 29.04 -44.05 -1.46
C ARG A 317 28.92 -45.15 -2.51
N ASP A 318 29.79 -46.15 -2.45
CA ASP A 318 29.84 -47.30 -3.38
C ASP A 318 29.38 -48.62 -2.73
N ALA A 319 28.57 -48.55 -1.67
CA ALA A 319 27.85 -49.69 -1.11
C ALA A 319 26.92 -50.33 -2.15
N THR A 320 26.69 -51.64 -2.03
CA THR A 320 25.87 -52.40 -2.98
C THR A 320 24.38 -52.04 -2.87
N ILE A 321 23.62 -52.30 -3.93
CA ILE A 321 22.16 -52.09 -3.93
C ILE A 321 21.50 -52.86 -2.77
N ASP A 322 21.91 -54.12 -2.55
CA ASP A 322 21.36 -54.96 -1.48
C ASP A 322 21.70 -54.43 -0.07
N GLU A 323 22.91 -53.91 0.15
CA GLU A 323 23.27 -53.26 1.42
C GLU A 323 22.41 -52.01 1.64
N ASN A 324 22.29 -51.14 0.64
CA ASN A 324 21.47 -49.93 0.71
C ASN A 324 19.98 -50.24 0.94
N MET A 325 19.42 -51.23 0.26
CA MET A 325 18.05 -51.69 0.47
C MET A 325 17.84 -52.23 1.88
N THR A 326 18.80 -53.00 2.41
CA THR A 326 18.77 -53.50 3.79
C THR A 326 18.80 -52.36 4.80
N ARG A 327 19.70 -51.38 4.64
CA ARG A 327 19.80 -50.23 5.55
C ARG A 327 18.60 -49.30 5.47
N PHE A 328 18.00 -49.11 4.29
CA PHE A 328 16.77 -48.32 4.18
C PHE A 328 15.57 -49.04 4.84
N ALA A 329 15.53 -50.37 4.82
CA ALA A 329 14.56 -51.14 5.61
C ALA A 329 14.82 -51.03 7.13
N ASP A 330 16.09 -51.13 7.57
CA ASP A 330 16.50 -50.93 8.97
C ASP A 330 16.05 -49.53 9.47
N MET A 331 16.24 -48.48 8.66
CA MET A 331 15.75 -47.12 8.92
C MET A 331 14.23 -47.09 9.05
N SER A 332 13.52 -47.72 8.12
CA SER A 332 12.05 -47.69 8.02
C SER A 332 11.34 -48.39 9.18
N THR A 333 11.98 -49.36 9.81
CA THR A 333 11.50 -49.97 11.07
C THR A 333 11.77 -49.10 12.31
N GLY A 334 12.62 -48.07 12.21
CA GLY A 334 13.05 -47.26 13.36
C GLY A 334 13.99 -47.98 14.33
N SER A 335 14.61 -49.09 13.87
CA SER A 335 15.52 -49.94 14.66
C SER A 335 16.72 -49.19 15.24
N GLN A 336 17.36 -49.76 16.26
CA GLN A 336 18.57 -49.17 16.86
C GLN A 336 19.70 -49.00 15.83
N GLU A 337 19.77 -49.87 14.84
CA GLU A 337 20.71 -49.74 13.72
C GLU A 337 20.25 -48.63 12.78
N GLY A 338 19.02 -48.71 12.26
CA GLY A 338 18.46 -47.75 11.30
C GLY A 338 18.46 -46.29 11.75
N ARG A 339 18.42 -46.02 13.06
CA ARG A 339 18.59 -44.67 13.65
C ARG A 339 19.93 -44.01 13.33
N LYS A 340 20.97 -44.78 13.01
CA LYS A 340 22.31 -44.28 12.65
C LYS A 340 22.39 -43.83 11.19
N TRP A 341 21.47 -44.30 10.35
CA TRP A 341 21.56 -44.17 8.89
C TRP A 341 20.65 -43.05 8.36
N CYS A 342 21.10 -42.43 7.28
CA CYS A 342 20.27 -41.59 6.42
C CYS A 342 20.36 -42.10 4.97
N LEU A 343 19.44 -41.68 4.10
CA LEU A 343 19.54 -41.92 2.66
C LEU A 343 20.05 -40.66 1.97
N ARG A 344 21.05 -40.78 1.11
CA ARG A 344 21.66 -39.70 0.33
C ARG A 344 21.48 -39.96 -1.16
N ALA A 345 21.20 -38.90 -1.92
CA ALA A 345 21.27 -38.95 -3.37
C ALA A 345 22.74 -39.09 -3.82
N LYS A 346 23.00 -39.91 -4.84
CA LYS A 346 24.32 -40.12 -5.43
C LYS A 346 24.47 -39.23 -6.66
N ILE A 347 24.90 -38.00 -6.44
CA ILE A 347 25.03 -36.97 -7.48
C ILE A 347 26.53 -36.85 -7.84
N SER A 348 27.25 -35.92 -7.22
CA SER A 348 28.71 -35.80 -7.22
C SER A 348 29.11 -35.37 -5.82
N PHE A 349 30.23 -35.87 -5.30
CA PHE A 349 30.69 -35.54 -3.94
C PHE A 349 31.52 -34.23 -3.90
N ASP A 350 32.09 -33.85 -5.03
CA ASP A 350 33.09 -32.78 -5.23
C ASP A 350 32.54 -31.52 -5.92
N ASN A 351 31.29 -31.56 -6.42
CA ASN A 351 30.66 -30.52 -7.25
C ASN A 351 30.95 -29.08 -6.74
N PRO A 352 31.32 -28.11 -7.60
CA PRO A 352 31.52 -26.72 -7.20
C PRO A 352 30.32 -26.12 -6.46
N ASN A 353 29.10 -26.51 -6.85
CA ASN A 353 27.89 -26.21 -6.09
C ASN A 353 27.74 -27.21 -4.92
N LYS A 354 27.94 -26.72 -3.70
CA LYS A 354 27.87 -27.54 -2.47
C LYS A 354 26.49 -28.13 -2.19
N ALA A 355 25.40 -27.60 -2.75
CA ALA A 355 24.07 -28.20 -2.63
C ALA A 355 23.97 -29.54 -3.39
N MET A 356 24.68 -29.66 -4.52
CA MET A 356 24.75 -30.90 -5.32
C MET A 356 25.60 -31.99 -4.67
N ARG A 357 26.29 -31.71 -3.55
CA ARG A 357 27.20 -32.65 -2.91
C ARG A 357 26.47 -33.73 -2.13
N ASP A 358 26.10 -34.80 -2.83
CA ASP A 358 25.36 -35.98 -2.35
C ASP A 358 24.40 -35.66 -1.18
N PRO A 359 23.31 -34.90 -1.42
CA PRO A 359 22.44 -34.39 -0.37
C PRO A 359 21.60 -35.49 0.28
N VAL A 360 21.27 -35.32 1.57
CA VAL A 360 20.37 -36.21 2.31
C VAL A 360 18.94 -36.06 1.78
N ILE A 361 18.32 -37.18 1.41
CA ILE A 361 16.95 -37.26 0.87
C ILE A 361 15.96 -37.93 1.83
N TYR A 362 16.41 -38.77 2.78
CA TYR A 362 15.59 -39.28 3.90
C TYR A 362 16.36 -39.31 5.21
N ARG A 363 15.66 -39.07 6.32
CA ARG A 363 16.13 -39.14 7.72
C ARG A 363 15.27 -40.08 8.56
N CYS A 364 15.85 -40.70 9.58
CA CYS A 364 15.15 -41.58 10.52
C CYS A 364 14.79 -40.80 11.81
N ASN A 365 13.49 -40.51 12.01
CA ASN A 365 12.96 -39.81 13.19
C ASN A 365 11.87 -40.68 13.87
N PRO A 366 12.21 -41.82 14.49
CA PRO A 366 11.23 -42.84 14.86
C PRO A 366 10.40 -42.53 16.12
N ASP A 367 10.89 -41.63 16.97
CA ASP A 367 10.35 -41.33 18.30
C ASP A 367 9.28 -40.23 18.31
N ILE A 368 8.99 -39.63 17.15
CA ILE A 368 8.07 -38.50 17.02
C ILE A 368 6.93 -38.90 16.09
N SER A 369 5.70 -38.76 16.56
CA SER A 369 4.49 -38.98 15.76
C SER A 369 4.27 -37.82 14.81
N HIS A 370 3.92 -38.11 13.56
CA HIS A 370 3.41 -37.12 12.63
C HIS A 370 1.99 -36.70 13.03
N HIS A 371 1.64 -35.41 12.87
CA HIS A 371 0.32 -34.89 13.26
C HIS A 371 -0.82 -35.51 12.42
N ARG A 372 -0.63 -35.69 11.10
CA ARG A 372 -1.57 -36.43 10.21
C ARG A 372 -1.38 -37.95 10.20
N THR A 373 -0.19 -38.44 9.81
CA THR A 373 0.04 -39.89 9.56
C THR A 373 0.38 -40.70 10.81
N GLY A 374 0.36 -40.09 12.00
CA GLY A 374 0.58 -40.78 13.27
C GLY A 374 1.99 -41.40 13.37
N THR A 375 2.04 -42.63 13.87
CA THR A 375 3.29 -43.40 14.05
C THR A 375 3.65 -44.29 12.86
N THR A 376 2.87 -44.23 11.77
CA THR A 376 3.01 -45.06 10.55
C THR A 376 4.40 -44.97 9.94
N TRP A 377 4.98 -43.77 9.92
CA TRP A 377 6.29 -43.51 9.33
C TRP A 377 7.36 -43.31 10.40
N LYS A 378 8.53 -43.91 10.16
CA LYS A 378 9.76 -43.73 10.96
C LYS A 378 10.86 -43.01 10.20
N VAL A 379 10.78 -43.07 8.87
CA VAL A 379 11.63 -42.31 7.94
C VAL A 379 10.81 -41.21 7.28
N TYR A 380 11.41 -40.03 7.16
CA TYR A 380 10.75 -38.86 6.58
C TYR A 380 11.63 -38.28 5.46
N PRO A 381 11.04 -37.90 4.32
CA PRO A 381 11.78 -37.29 3.22
C PRO A 381 12.30 -35.91 3.63
N THR A 382 13.36 -35.45 2.99
CA THR A 382 13.78 -34.04 3.11
C THR A 382 13.05 -33.17 2.10
N TYR A 383 12.94 -31.88 2.40
CA TYR A 383 12.34 -30.87 1.53
C TYR A 383 12.87 -30.92 0.08
N ASP A 384 14.19 -31.09 -0.09
CA ASP A 384 14.81 -31.08 -1.42
C ASP A 384 14.48 -32.33 -2.27
N PHE A 385 14.00 -33.41 -1.64
CA PHE A 385 13.49 -34.60 -2.33
C PHE A 385 11.97 -34.52 -2.55
N ALA A 386 11.21 -34.16 -1.51
CA ALA A 386 9.76 -34.15 -1.57
C ALA A 386 9.20 -33.03 -2.49
N CYS A 387 9.73 -31.81 -2.37
CA CYS A 387 9.25 -30.64 -3.09
C CYS A 387 9.22 -30.83 -4.63
N PRO A 388 10.32 -31.23 -5.32
CA PRO A 388 10.27 -31.48 -6.77
C PRO A 388 9.29 -32.58 -7.16
N VAL A 389 9.31 -33.71 -6.44
CA VAL A 389 8.44 -34.86 -6.74
C VAL A 389 6.96 -34.47 -6.67
N VAL A 390 6.53 -33.83 -5.57
CA VAL A 390 5.12 -33.48 -5.38
C VAL A 390 4.71 -32.31 -6.29
N ASP A 391 5.58 -31.33 -6.54
CA ASP A 391 5.34 -30.30 -7.57
C ASP A 391 5.12 -30.93 -8.96
N SER A 392 5.90 -31.96 -9.32
CA SER A 392 5.72 -32.68 -10.57
C SER A 392 4.37 -33.40 -10.64
N ILE A 393 4.02 -34.18 -9.60
CA ILE A 393 2.81 -34.99 -9.51
C ILE A 393 1.53 -34.12 -9.49
N GLU A 394 1.51 -33.03 -8.72
CA GLU A 394 0.36 -32.13 -8.62
C GLU A 394 0.15 -31.23 -9.86
N GLY A 395 0.97 -31.39 -10.89
CA GLY A 395 0.85 -30.60 -12.11
C GLY A 395 1.35 -29.15 -11.98
N VAL A 396 2.11 -28.80 -10.93
CA VAL A 396 2.73 -27.47 -10.78
C VAL A 396 3.56 -27.17 -12.02
N THR A 397 3.22 -26.08 -12.70
CA THR A 397 3.95 -25.61 -13.88
C THR A 397 5.11 -24.69 -13.49
N HIS A 398 4.88 -23.84 -12.48
CA HIS A 398 5.79 -22.79 -12.05
C HIS A 398 5.98 -22.84 -10.53
N ALA A 399 7.17 -23.27 -10.10
CA ALA A 399 7.57 -23.34 -8.71
C ALA A 399 8.20 -22.01 -8.29
N LEU A 400 7.40 -21.12 -7.71
CA LEU A 400 7.91 -19.86 -7.15
C LEU A 400 8.69 -20.12 -5.86
N ARG A 401 9.93 -19.59 -5.76
CA ARG A 401 10.84 -19.79 -4.63
C ARG A 401 11.61 -18.51 -4.29
N THR A 402 12.06 -18.37 -3.03
CA THR A 402 13.00 -17.29 -2.67
C THR A 402 14.41 -17.62 -3.15
N ASN A 403 15.19 -16.61 -3.51
CA ASN A 403 16.59 -16.76 -3.96
C ASN A 403 17.51 -17.54 -3.01
N GLU A 404 17.14 -17.69 -1.73
CA GLU A 404 17.86 -18.49 -0.73
C GLU A 404 17.93 -19.99 -1.11
N TYR A 405 17.06 -20.43 -2.02
CA TYR A 405 17.06 -21.78 -2.58
C TYR A 405 17.75 -21.90 -3.94
N ARG A 406 18.32 -20.82 -4.50
CA ARG A 406 18.83 -20.78 -5.88
C ARG A 406 19.91 -21.84 -6.16
N ASP A 407 20.83 -22.04 -5.21
CA ASP A 407 21.86 -23.09 -5.29
C ASP A 407 21.26 -24.51 -5.32
N ARG A 408 20.01 -24.68 -4.89
CA ARG A 408 19.26 -25.95 -4.92
C ARG A 408 18.37 -26.11 -6.16
N ASN A 409 18.37 -25.16 -7.09
CA ASN A 409 17.62 -25.30 -8.35
C ASN A 409 18.19 -26.43 -9.23
N PRO A 410 19.53 -26.58 -9.40
CA PRO A 410 20.11 -27.75 -10.07
C PRO A 410 19.82 -29.07 -9.36
N GLN A 411 19.70 -29.05 -8.02
CA GLN A 411 19.34 -30.22 -7.23
C GLN A 411 17.88 -30.63 -7.50
N TYR A 412 16.97 -29.66 -7.53
CA TYR A 412 15.55 -29.87 -7.86
C TYR A 412 15.37 -30.44 -9.27
N GLU A 413 16.07 -29.89 -10.27
CA GLU A 413 16.08 -30.42 -11.64
C GLU A 413 16.63 -31.85 -11.71
N TRP A 414 17.74 -32.13 -11.01
CA TRP A 414 18.33 -33.47 -10.98
C TRP A 414 17.39 -34.52 -10.38
N MET A 415 16.62 -34.20 -9.33
CA MET A 415 15.63 -35.13 -8.77
C MET A 415 14.55 -35.50 -9.79
N LEU A 416 14.10 -34.53 -10.60
CA LEU A 416 13.11 -34.76 -11.66
C LEU A 416 13.68 -35.61 -12.79
N ASP A 417 14.90 -35.33 -13.24
CA ASP A 417 15.55 -36.08 -14.32
C ASP A 417 15.90 -37.52 -13.89
N ALA A 418 16.43 -37.72 -12.67
CA ALA A 418 16.74 -39.04 -12.14
C ALA A 418 15.49 -39.93 -12.04
N LEU A 419 14.38 -39.37 -11.56
CA LEU A 419 13.10 -40.08 -11.42
C LEU A 419 12.25 -40.08 -12.71
N LYS A 420 12.73 -39.48 -13.81
CA LYS A 420 12.05 -39.35 -15.11
C LYS A 420 10.66 -38.68 -14.99
N LEU A 421 10.55 -37.72 -14.07
CA LEU A 421 9.33 -36.97 -13.78
C LEU A 421 9.17 -35.74 -14.68
N ARG A 422 7.94 -35.20 -14.74
CA ARG A 422 7.64 -33.99 -15.51
C ARG A 422 8.39 -32.79 -14.92
N LYS A 423 9.10 -32.05 -15.77
CA LYS A 423 9.81 -30.82 -15.38
C LYS A 423 8.85 -29.73 -14.91
N VAL A 424 9.35 -28.87 -14.01
CA VAL A 424 8.66 -27.73 -13.42
C VAL A 424 9.59 -26.53 -13.53
N GLU A 425 9.12 -25.41 -14.09
CA GLU A 425 9.93 -24.20 -14.24
C GLU A 425 10.06 -23.50 -12.88
N ILE A 426 11.27 -23.14 -12.46
CA ILE A 426 11.49 -22.42 -11.20
C ILE A 426 11.49 -20.91 -11.46
N TRP A 427 10.78 -20.16 -10.63
CA TRP A 427 10.75 -18.69 -10.68
C TRP A 427 11.23 -18.10 -9.36
N ASP A 428 12.49 -17.68 -9.34
CA ASP A 428 13.18 -17.14 -8.16
C ASP A 428 12.85 -15.66 -7.92
N PHE A 429 12.55 -15.28 -6.67
CA PHE A 429 12.32 -13.89 -6.24
C PHE A 429 13.10 -13.48 -4.99
N GLY A 430 13.39 -12.16 -4.88
CA GLY A 430 14.05 -11.58 -3.71
C GLY A 430 13.16 -11.61 -2.45
N ARG A 431 13.72 -12.05 -1.32
CA ARG A 431 13.03 -12.03 -0.02
C ARG A 431 12.69 -10.61 0.40
N LEU A 432 11.50 -10.42 0.97
CA LEU A 432 11.07 -9.14 1.53
C LEU A 432 11.54 -9.01 2.97
N ASN A 433 12.42 -8.02 3.21
CA ASN A 433 12.92 -7.66 4.54
C ASN A 433 12.55 -6.20 4.84
N PHE A 434 12.39 -5.88 6.13
CA PHE A 434 12.23 -4.51 6.61
C PHE A 434 13.32 -4.17 7.62
N VAL A 435 13.72 -2.91 7.69
CA VAL A 435 14.58 -2.44 8.79
C VAL A 435 13.82 -2.47 10.13
N TYR A 436 14.56 -2.51 11.23
CA TYR A 436 14.05 -2.61 12.62
C TYR A 436 13.09 -3.80 12.85
N THR A 437 13.15 -4.83 12.00
CA THR A 437 12.15 -5.90 11.93
C THR A 437 12.83 -7.27 11.92
N LEU A 438 12.27 -8.22 12.67
CA LEU A 438 12.77 -9.59 12.75
C LEU A 438 11.75 -10.56 12.14
N LEU A 439 12.16 -11.32 11.13
CA LEU A 439 11.31 -12.34 10.47
C LEU A 439 11.62 -13.78 10.93
N SER A 440 12.70 -13.99 11.69
CA SER A 440 13.09 -15.32 12.17
C SER A 440 12.07 -15.81 13.21
N LYS A 441 11.39 -16.94 12.92
CA LYS A 441 10.44 -17.59 13.86
C LYS A 441 11.03 -17.77 15.26
N ARG A 442 12.31 -18.19 15.38
CA ARG A 442 13.02 -18.33 16.66
C ARG A 442 13.14 -17.00 17.43
N LYS A 443 13.47 -15.90 16.74
CA LYS A 443 13.57 -14.58 17.38
C LYS A 443 12.18 -14.06 17.76
N LEU A 444 11.16 -14.25 16.93
CA LEU A 444 9.77 -13.85 17.24
C LEU A 444 9.19 -14.64 18.43
N GLN A 445 9.35 -15.97 18.47
CA GLN A 445 8.92 -16.79 19.61
C GLN A 445 9.56 -16.31 20.91
N TRP A 446 10.85 -15.94 20.91
CA TRP A 446 11.51 -15.39 22.11
C TRP A 446 10.83 -14.12 22.65
N PHE A 447 10.33 -13.21 21.80
CA PHE A 447 9.57 -12.03 22.28
C PHE A 447 8.25 -12.43 22.96
N VAL A 448 7.60 -13.50 22.49
CA VAL A 448 6.37 -14.05 23.09
C VAL A 448 6.70 -14.73 24.42
N ASP A 449 7.71 -15.60 24.45
CA ASP A 449 8.12 -16.36 25.64
C ASP A 449 8.58 -15.46 26.80
N ASN A 450 9.19 -14.32 26.49
CA ASN A 450 9.65 -13.33 27.47
C ASN A 450 8.56 -12.28 27.81
N GLY A 451 7.35 -12.40 27.29
CA GLY A 451 6.23 -11.50 27.61
C GLY A 451 6.39 -10.04 27.16
N ILE A 452 7.31 -9.77 26.23
CA ILE A 452 7.58 -8.43 25.69
C ILE A 452 6.46 -8.00 24.72
N VAL A 453 5.80 -8.99 24.09
CA VAL A 453 4.61 -8.83 23.25
C VAL A 453 3.41 -9.60 23.79
N GLY A 454 2.21 -9.18 23.40
CA GLY A 454 0.97 -9.83 23.84
C GLY A 454 0.70 -11.20 23.19
N GLY A 455 1.37 -11.51 22.07
CA GLY A 455 1.16 -12.74 21.31
C GLY A 455 1.66 -12.63 19.87
N TRP A 456 1.32 -13.62 19.05
CA TRP A 456 1.69 -13.65 17.62
C TRP A 456 0.90 -12.66 16.76
N ASP A 457 -0.21 -12.14 17.27
CA ASP A 457 -1.02 -11.09 16.65
C ASP A 457 -0.65 -9.67 17.13
N ASP A 458 0.41 -9.51 17.92
CA ASP A 458 0.81 -8.20 18.47
C ASP A 458 1.01 -7.16 17.34
N PRO A 459 0.47 -5.93 17.46
CA PRO A 459 0.62 -4.89 16.44
C PRO A 459 2.07 -4.49 16.09
N ARG A 460 3.05 -4.87 16.91
CA ARG A 460 4.48 -4.67 16.63
C ARG A 460 5.11 -5.80 15.83
N PHE A 461 4.44 -6.94 15.70
CA PHE A 461 4.94 -8.08 14.91
C PHE A 461 4.73 -7.89 13.41
N PRO A 462 5.68 -8.34 12.58
CA PRO A 462 5.53 -8.40 11.12
C PRO A 462 4.68 -9.59 10.66
N THR A 463 3.94 -10.24 11.56
CA THR A 463 2.97 -11.29 11.24
C THR A 463 1.82 -10.72 10.42
N VAL A 464 1.13 -11.56 9.65
CA VAL A 464 -0.08 -11.14 8.92
C VAL A 464 -1.12 -10.60 9.91
N ARG A 465 -1.32 -11.29 11.04
CA ARG A 465 -2.20 -10.86 12.12
C ARG A 465 -1.76 -9.52 12.72
N GLY A 466 -0.49 -9.36 13.10
CA GLY A 466 0.04 -8.14 13.71
C GLY A 466 -0.15 -6.91 12.83
N ILE A 467 0.23 -6.98 11.55
CA ILE A 467 0.07 -5.83 10.63
C ILE A 467 -1.41 -5.54 10.33
N ARG A 468 -2.27 -6.56 10.22
CA ARG A 468 -3.72 -6.38 10.03
C ARG A 468 -4.37 -5.76 11.26
N ARG A 469 -4.03 -6.21 12.47
CA ARG A 469 -4.48 -5.66 13.77
C ARG A 469 -4.00 -4.22 13.98
N ARG A 470 -2.83 -3.86 13.44
CA ARG A 470 -2.36 -2.45 13.37
C ARG A 470 -3.03 -1.61 12.28
N GLY A 471 -4.00 -2.15 11.54
CA GLY A 471 -4.79 -1.43 10.53
C GLY A 471 -4.16 -1.37 9.14
N MET A 472 -3.27 -2.31 8.78
CA MET A 472 -2.83 -2.49 7.39
C MET A 472 -3.97 -3.08 6.54
N THR A 473 -4.26 -2.49 5.38
CA THR A 473 -5.28 -2.97 4.41
C THR A 473 -4.73 -4.07 3.50
N ILE A 474 -5.61 -4.95 3.00
CA ILE A 474 -5.21 -6.10 2.16
C ILE A 474 -4.70 -5.60 0.81
N GLU A 475 -5.42 -4.64 0.24
CA GLU A 475 -5.16 -3.92 -1.00
C GLU A 475 -3.77 -3.30 -0.98
N THR A 476 -3.34 -2.78 0.18
CA THR A 476 -1.99 -2.24 0.37
C THR A 476 -0.92 -3.31 0.37
N ILE A 477 -1.14 -4.42 1.07
CA ILE A 477 -0.17 -5.53 1.14
C ILE A 477 0.03 -6.10 -0.27
N GLN A 478 -1.07 -6.32 -1.01
CA GLN A 478 -1.06 -6.77 -2.40
C GLN A 478 -0.36 -5.77 -3.32
N GLU A 479 -0.76 -4.50 -3.33
CA GLU A 479 -0.13 -3.48 -4.18
C GLU A 479 1.36 -3.32 -3.88
N PHE A 480 1.75 -3.28 -2.60
CA PHE A 480 3.15 -3.12 -2.19
C PHE A 480 4.04 -4.32 -2.59
N ILE A 481 3.50 -5.54 -2.58
CA ILE A 481 4.21 -6.73 -3.05
C ILE A 481 4.35 -6.71 -4.58
N LEU A 482 3.28 -6.41 -5.30
CA LEU A 482 3.29 -6.37 -6.77
C LEU A 482 4.12 -5.20 -7.32
N ALA A 483 4.20 -4.07 -6.60
CA ALA A 483 5.01 -2.92 -6.96
C ALA A 483 6.53 -3.15 -6.88
N GLN A 484 6.99 -4.24 -6.23
CA GLN A 484 8.41 -4.62 -6.23
C GLN A 484 8.88 -5.24 -7.55
N GLY A 485 7.93 -5.66 -8.42
CA GLY A 485 8.24 -6.31 -9.70
C GLY A 485 9.01 -7.64 -9.55
N PRO A 486 9.61 -8.13 -10.64
CA PRO A 486 10.37 -9.39 -10.67
C PRO A 486 11.77 -9.26 -10.04
N SER A 487 11.99 -8.29 -9.14
CA SER A 487 13.32 -8.03 -8.59
C SER A 487 13.84 -9.20 -7.76
N GLN A 488 15.00 -9.71 -8.17
CA GLN A 488 15.79 -10.67 -7.41
C GLN A 488 16.75 -9.99 -6.41
N GLN A 489 16.69 -8.67 -6.23
CA GLN A 489 17.48 -8.01 -5.19
C GLN A 489 16.85 -8.23 -3.80
N ILE A 490 17.68 -8.60 -2.82
CA ILE A 490 17.29 -8.60 -1.41
C ILE A 490 17.49 -7.18 -0.90
N ILE A 491 16.39 -6.48 -0.61
CA ILE A 491 16.39 -5.09 -0.17
C ILE A 491 15.75 -5.02 1.22
N ASN A 492 16.38 -4.30 2.14
CA ASN A 492 15.79 -3.95 3.43
C ASN A 492 14.95 -2.68 3.23
N MET A 493 13.63 -2.81 3.33
CA MET A 493 12.70 -1.71 3.06
C MET A 493 12.36 -0.94 4.34
N GLU A 494 12.05 0.35 4.17
CA GLU A 494 11.49 1.20 5.23
C GLU A 494 9.97 1.03 5.28
N TRP A 495 9.38 1.08 6.47
CA TRP A 495 7.93 0.94 6.66
C TRP A 495 7.13 2.15 6.12
N ASP A 496 7.75 3.33 5.98
CA ASP A 496 7.11 4.57 5.50
C ASP A 496 6.34 4.39 4.19
N ASN A 497 6.89 3.65 3.24
CA ASN A 497 6.31 3.50 1.90
C ASN A 497 5.02 2.67 1.93
N ILE A 498 5.01 1.54 2.66
CA ILE A 498 3.81 0.70 2.77
C ILE A 498 2.72 1.42 3.57
N TRP A 499 3.05 2.16 4.63
CA TRP A 499 2.08 2.97 5.37
C TRP A 499 1.56 4.17 4.56
N THR A 500 2.37 4.76 3.67
CA THR A 500 1.91 5.79 2.72
C THR A 500 0.88 5.23 1.74
N ILE A 501 1.08 4.01 1.24
CA ILE A 501 0.11 3.28 0.40
C ILE A 501 -1.15 2.98 1.22
N ASN A 502 -0.99 2.49 2.46
CA ASN A 502 -2.11 2.20 3.37
C ASN A 502 -3.02 3.40 3.55
N LYS A 503 -2.44 4.56 3.89
CA LYS A 503 -3.16 5.81 4.04
C LYS A 503 -3.94 6.21 2.80
N ARG A 504 -3.42 5.96 1.60
CA ARG A 504 -4.09 6.32 0.33
C ARG A 504 -5.35 5.49 0.09
N HIS A 505 -5.34 4.22 0.45
CA HIS A 505 -6.51 3.35 0.41
C HIS A 505 -7.48 3.62 1.57
N LEU A 506 -6.95 4.02 2.73
CA LEU A 506 -7.70 4.23 3.96
C LEU A 506 -8.45 5.58 4.04
N ASP A 507 -7.80 6.70 3.68
CA ASP A 507 -8.37 8.06 3.82
C ASP A 507 -9.76 8.27 3.17
N PRO A 508 -10.08 7.69 1.99
CA PRO A 508 -11.40 7.86 1.37
C PRO A 508 -12.54 7.15 2.10
N VAL A 509 -12.24 6.08 2.86
CA VAL A 509 -13.23 5.14 3.42
C VAL A 509 -13.40 5.22 4.94
N VAL A 510 -12.56 5.99 5.64
CA VAL A 510 -12.66 6.14 7.11
C VAL A 510 -13.57 7.30 7.55
N PRO A 511 -14.48 7.06 8.51
CA PRO A 511 -15.23 8.13 9.16
C PRO A 511 -14.35 8.96 10.10
N ARG A 512 -14.70 10.24 10.26
CA ARG A 512 -13.94 11.23 11.05
C ARG A 512 -14.63 11.55 12.37
N TYR A 513 -13.88 11.43 13.46
CA TYR A 513 -14.30 11.76 14.83
C TYR A 513 -13.30 12.71 15.47
N VAL A 514 -13.61 13.18 16.68
CA VAL A 514 -12.70 13.99 17.49
C VAL A 514 -12.41 13.24 18.79
N ALA A 515 -11.15 13.27 19.20
CA ALA A 515 -10.70 12.90 20.53
C ALA A 515 -9.70 13.95 21.04
N LEU A 516 -9.72 14.21 22.34
CA LEU A 516 -8.87 15.16 23.04
C LEU A 516 -8.17 14.44 24.20
N ASP A 517 -6.89 14.72 24.43
CA ASP A 517 -6.10 14.07 25.48
C ASP A 517 -6.61 14.49 26.86
N LYS A 518 -6.96 13.51 27.71
CA LYS A 518 -7.66 13.73 28.97
C LYS A 518 -6.86 14.57 29.96
N ALA A 519 -5.54 14.42 29.98
CA ALA A 519 -4.63 15.20 30.82
C ALA A 519 -4.44 16.64 30.32
N GLY A 520 -4.85 16.94 29.08
CA GLY A 520 -4.68 18.23 28.43
C GLY A 520 -6.00 18.93 28.09
N LEU A 521 -7.11 18.59 28.75
CA LEU A 521 -8.41 19.24 28.53
C LEU A 521 -8.43 20.66 29.09
N VAL A 522 -8.68 21.66 28.25
CA VAL A 522 -8.89 23.06 28.65
C VAL A 522 -10.33 23.45 28.35
N LYS A 523 -11.03 23.98 29.35
CA LYS A 523 -12.42 24.45 29.23
C LYS A 523 -12.45 25.83 28.56
N VAL A 524 -13.29 25.98 27.54
CA VAL A 524 -13.58 27.26 26.87
C VAL A 524 -15.05 27.58 27.04
N ASN A 525 -15.34 28.74 27.63
CA ASN A 525 -16.69 29.29 27.70
C ASN A 525 -16.85 30.28 26.53
N VAL A 526 -17.91 30.11 25.72
CA VAL A 526 -18.17 30.90 24.51
C VAL A 526 -19.43 31.74 24.70
N GLU A 527 -19.25 32.99 25.09
CA GLU A 527 -20.31 33.98 25.24
C GLU A 527 -21.00 34.27 23.89
N GLY A 528 -22.33 34.32 23.89
CA GLY A 528 -23.13 34.54 22.68
C GLY A 528 -23.27 33.32 21.75
N ALA A 529 -22.72 32.16 22.11
CA ALA A 529 -23.00 30.92 21.41
C ALA A 529 -24.45 30.45 21.67
N PRO A 530 -25.09 29.73 20.73
CA PRO A 530 -26.38 29.09 20.97
C PRO A 530 -26.34 28.11 22.15
N SER A 531 -27.46 27.96 22.84
CA SER A 531 -27.66 26.93 23.86
C SER A 531 -27.47 25.52 23.29
N LEU A 532 -27.29 24.55 24.20
CA LEU A 532 -27.14 23.13 23.90
C LEU A 532 -28.09 22.63 22.80
N HIS A 533 -27.53 22.12 21.70
CA HIS A 533 -28.27 21.52 20.60
C HIS A 533 -27.46 20.43 19.88
N GLU A 534 -28.17 19.56 19.15
CA GLU A 534 -27.57 18.51 18.33
C GLU A 534 -27.78 18.79 16.84
N LYS A 535 -26.84 18.34 16.00
CA LYS A 535 -26.95 18.43 14.55
C LYS A 535 -26.29 17.24 13.85
N GLU A 536 -26.93 16.74 12.81
CA GLU A 536 -26.30 15.78 11.91
C GLU A 536 -25.20 16.43 11.07
N MET A 537 -24.01 15.85 11.13
CA MET A 537 -22.83 16.29 10.39
C MET A 537 -22.22 15.10 9.65
N PRO A 538 -21.73 15.26 8.41
CA PRO A 538 -21.19 14.15 7.63
C PRO A 538 -19.94 13.56 8.29
N LYS A 539 -19.87 12.22 8.41
CA LYS A 539 -18.66 11.53 8.90
C LYS A 539 -17.46 11.75 8.00
N HIS A 540 -17.68 12.00 6.70
CA HIS A 540 -16.59 12.33 5.77
C HIS A 540 -17.05 13.33 4.69
N LYS A 541 -16.47 14.54 4.69
CA LYS A 541 -16.89 15.67 3.81
C LYS A 541 -16.78 15.40 2.30
N LYS A 542 -16.03 14.36 1.89
CA LYS A 542 -15.87 13.94 0.49
C LYS A 542 -16.52 12.60 0.16
N THR A 543 -17.02 11.88 1.16
CA THR A 543 -17.56 10.52 1.00
C THR A 543 -18.92 10.44 1.71
N PRO A 544 -20.01 10.93 1.09
CA PRO A 544 -21.35 10.95 1.71
C PRO A 544 -21.87 9.55 2.07
N GLU A 545 -21.38 8.51 1.40
CA GLU A 545 -21.74 7.10 1.62
C GLU A 545 -21.41 6.58 3.03
N LEU A 546 -20.47 7.23 3.74
CA LEU A 546 -20.16 6.91 5.15
C LEU A 546 -21.22 7.43 6.13
N GLY A 547 -22.19 8.22 5.64
CA GLY A 547 -23.32 8.75 6.40
C GLY A 547 -22.95 9.88 7.38
N ASN A 548 -23.91 10.19 8.25
CA ASN A 548 -23.80 11.26 9.24
C ASN A 548 -23.48 10.73 10.64
N LYS A 549 -22.93 11.60 11.48
CA LYS A 549 -22.80 11.47 12.93
C LYS A 549 -23.56 12.62 13.60
N VAL A 550 -24.01 12.43 14.83
CA VAL A 550 -24.65 13.52 15.58
C VAL A 550 -23.60 14.27 16.38
N THR A 551 -23.36 15.54 16.06
CA THR A 551 -22.45 16.40 16.81
C THR A 551 -23.25 17.28 17.77
N VAL A 552 -22.80 17.33 19.02
CA VAL A 552 -23.37 18.16 20.09
C VAL A 552 -22.63 19.49 20.14
N PHE A 553 -23.38 20.58 20.23
CA PHE A 553 -22.89 21.95 20.30
C PHE A 553 -23.38 22.58 21.60
N ASP A 554 -22.50 23.27 22.32
CA ASP A 554 -22.81 23.94 23.58
C ASP A 554 -21.94 25.21 23.70
N SER A 555 -22.43 26.18 24.46
CA SER A 555 -21.68 27.34 24.96
C SER A 555 -20.39 26.98 25.68
N THR A 556 -20.29 25.77 26.23
CA THR A 556 -19.10 25.27 26.92
C THR A 556 -18.47 24.12 26.15
N ILE A 557 -17.21 24.28 25.75
CA ILE A 557 -16.45 23.26 25.02
C ILE A 557 -15.10 22.95 25.68
N TYR A 558 -14.49 21.85 25.26
CA TYR A 558 -13.10 21.49 25.55
C TYR A 558 -12.24 21.60 24.29
N VAL A 559 -10.99 22.03 24.48
CA VAL A 559 -9.91 22.01 23.48
C VAL A 559 -8.64 21.40 24.11
N GLU A 560 -7.63 21.09 23.30
CA GLU A 560 -6.34 20.58 23.80
C GLU A 560 -5.44 21.68 24.36
N GLN A 561 -4.64 21.35 25.37
CA GLN A 561 -3.70 22.24 26.03
C GLN A 561 -2.65 22.83 25.07
N GLU A 562 -2.20 22.08 24.07
CA GLU A 562 -1.28 22.59 23.04
C GLU A 562 -1.92 23.72 22.21
N ASP A 563 -3.18 23.54 21.81
CA ASP A 563 -3.96 24.57 21.11
C ASP A 563 -4.23 25.77 22.01
N ALA A 564 -4.76 25.53 23.23
CA ALA A 564 -5.09 26.56 24.20
C ALA A 564 -3.91 27.49 24.53
N ARG A 565 -2.73 26.91 24.76
CA ARG A 565 -1.47 27.65 24.97
C ARG A 565 -1.16 28.57 23.79
N SER A 566 -1.38 28.08 22.57
CA SER A 566 -1.05 28.80 21.34
C SER A 566 -1.91 30.05 21.11
N PHE A 567 -3.11 30.15 21.69
CA PHE A 567 -4.06 31.23 21.46
C PHE A 567 -3.57 32.58 22.03
N GLY A 568 -3.74 33.66 21.27
CA GLY A 568 -3.56 35.03 21.73
C GLY A 568 -4.89 35.67 22.16
N GLU A 569 -4.83 36.65 23.06
CA GLU A 569 -5.99 37.48 23.39
C GLU A 569 -6.34 38.38 22.20
N GLY A 570 -7.63 38.52 21.89
CA GLY A 570 -8.15 39.14 20.67
C GLY A 570 -7.96 38.30 19.39
N GLU A 571 -7.39 37.09 19.46
CA GLU A 571 -7.22 36.24 18.28
C GLU A 571 -8.55 35.56 17.87
N GLU A 572 -8.82 35.54 16.56
CA GLU A 572 -9.93 34.77 15.98
C GLU A 572 -9.47 33.35 15.60
N VAL A 573 -10.13 32.34 16.17
CA VAL A 573 -9.82 30.91 16.01
C VAL A 573 -11.04 30.19 15.44
N THR A 574 -10.85 29.29 14.47
CA THR A 574 -11.94 28.44 13.97
C THR A 574 -12.07 27.17 14.80
N MET A 575 -13.25 26.97 15.38
CA MET A 575 -13.70 25.70 15.91
C MET A 575 -14.21 24.86 14.74
N MET A 576 -13.52 23.76 14.42
CA MET A 576 -13.78 22.96 13.22
C MET A 576 -15.25 22.51 13.15
N ASP A 577 -15.90 22.77 12.01
CA ASP A 577 -17.31 22.48 11.72
C ASP A 577 -18.36 23.13 12.64
N TRP A 578 -17.96 24.11 13.45
CA TRP A 578 -18.87 24.97 14.22
C TRP A 578 -18.91 26.41 13.72
N GLY A 579 -17.76 27.07 13.64
CA GLY A 579 -17.65 28.50 13.32
C GLY A 579 -16.37 29.12 13.90
N ASN A 580 -16.26 30.44 13.88
CA ASN A 580 -15.16 31.14 14.55
C ASN A 580 -15.55 31.60 15.96
N VAL A 581 -14.55 31.73 16.83
CA VAL A 581 -14.64 32.40 18.13
C VAL A 581 -13.49 33.38 18.29
N ILE A 582 -13.71 34.45 19.05
CA ILE A 582 -12.71 35.45 19.38
C ILE A 582 -12.31 35.25 20.84
N ILE A 583 -11.04 35.00 21.10
CA ILE A 583 -10.52 34.75 22.45
C ILE A 583 -10.48 36.07 23.23
N LYS A 584 -11.21 36.17 24.34
CA LYS A 584 -11.22 37.37 25.22
C LYS A 584 -10.03 37.36 26.17
N SER A 585 -9.88 36.27 26.93
CA SER A 585 -8.84 36.11 27.94
C SER A 585 -8.56 34.64 28.21
N LYS A 586 -7.39 34.34 28.77
CA LYS A 586 -7.03 32.98 29.20
C LYS A 586 -6.38 32.97 30.58
N VAL A 587 -6.79 32.05 31.43
CA VAL A 587 -6.18 31.85 32.76
C VAL A 587 -5.04 30.85 32.61
N THR A 588 -3.82 31.26 32.96
CA THR A 588 -2.60 30.46 32.81
C THR A 588 -1.89 30.30 34.16
N ASP A 589 -1.39 29.10 34.46
CA ASP A 589 -0.60 28.84 35.67
C ASP A 589 0.89 29.22 35.52
N ALA A 590 1.66 29.07 36.60
CA ALA A 590 3.09 29.38 36.64
C ALA A 590 3.96 28.48 35.73
N ALA A 591 3.43 27.34 35.26
CA ALA A 591 4.10 26.43 34.33
C ALA A 591 3.66 26.64 32.86
N GLY A 592 2.82 27.64 32.59
CA GLY A 592 2.30 27.93 31.26
C GLY A 592 1.16 27.00 30.81
N ASN A 593 0.51 26.27 31.72
CA ASN A 593 -0.73 25.54 31.42
C ASN A 593 -1.92 26.50 31.44
N VAL A 594 -2.79 26.43 30.43
CA VAL A 594 -4.07 27.14 30.44
C VAL A 594 -5.08 26.29 31.21
N SER A 595 -5.81 26.89 32.15
CA SER A 595 -6.87 26.21 32.93
C SER A 595 -8.26 26.48 32.38
N SER A 596 -8.51 27.71 31.93
CA SER A 596 -9.77 28.13 31.29
C SER A 596 -9.54 29.27 30.30
N ILE A 597 -10.46 29.39 29.34
CA ILE A 597 -10.50 30.44 28.32
C ILE A 597 -11.92 31.03 28.26
N GLU A 598 -12.01 32.35 28.22
CA GLU A 598 -13.23 33.07 27.88
C GLU A 598 -13.15 33.52 26.42
N ALA A 599 -14.22 33.31 25.65
CA ALA A 599 -14.31 33.65 24.23
C ALA A 599 -15.70 34.20 23.87
N VAL A 600 -15.81 34.86 22.72
CA VAL A 600 -17.08 35.32 22.13
C VAL A 600 -17.34 34.61 20.82
N ALA A 601 -18.59 34.22 20.58
CA ALA A 601 -19.04 33.64 19.33
C ALA A 601 -18.91 34.64 18.16
N ASN A 602 -18.24 34.21 17.08
CA ASN A 602 -18.29 34.86 15.76
C ASN A 602 -18.59 33.80 14.70
N LEU A 603 -19.70 33.07 14.86
CA LEU A 603 -19.93 31.82 14.12
C LEU A 603 -20.01 32.01 12.60
N ASP A 604 -20.49 33.17 12.13
CA ASP A 604 -20.51 33.58 10.72
C ASP A 604 -19.15 34.09 10.19
N GLY A 605 -18.10 34.06 11.03
CA GLY A 605 -16.75 34.49 10.68
C GLY A 605 -16.12 33.70 9.54
N ASP A 606 -15.32 34.37 8.70
CA ASP A 606 -14.66 33.73 7.57
C ASP A 606 -13.48 32.87 8.03
N PHE A 607 -13.73 31.56 8.17
CA PHE A 607 -12.73 30.53 8.46
C PHE A 607 -11.52 30.49 7.50
N LYS A 608 -11.50 31.25 6.40
CA LYS A 608 -10.30 31.39 5.54
C LYS A 608 -9.32 32.44 6.05
N LYS A 609 -9.74 33.36 6.92
CA LYS A 609 -8.92 34.44 7.51
C LYS A 609 -8.21 34.00 8.79
N THR A 610 -8.75 33.01 9.49
CA THR A 610 -8.16 32.45 10.71
C THR A 610 -6.90 31.64 10.43
N LYS A 611 -5.88 31.81 11.27
CA LYS A 611 -4.62 31.04 11.19
C LYS A 611 -4.76 29.66 11.85
N LYS A 612 -5.58 29.57 12.90
CA LYS A 612 -5.75 28.38 13.74
C LYS A 612 -7.10 27.74 13.51
N LYS A 613 -7.10 26.42 13.35
CA LYS A 613 -8.29 25.59 13.15
C LYS A 613 -8.15 24.38 14.05
N VAL A 614 -9.00 24.31 15.06
CA VAL A 614 -8.84 23.39 16.17
C VAL A 614 -10.04 22.45 16.29
N THR A 615 -9.74 21.28 16.82
CA THR A 615 -10.70 20.25 17.21
C THR A 615 -11.20 20.55 18.62
N TRP A 616 -12.48 20.29 18.85
CA TRP A 616 -13.17 20.60 20.10
C TRP A 616 -14.25 19.54 20.39
N LEU A 617 -14.69 19.46 21.64
CA LEU A 617 -15.80 18.61 22.09
C LEU A 617 -16.70 19.40 23.05
N ALA A 618 -18.02 19.27 22.96
CA ALA A 618 -18.94 19.92 23.90
C ALA A 618 -18.83 19.32 25.32
N SER A 619 -18.95 20.18 26.33
CA SER A 619 -19.01 19.79 27.75
C SER A 619 -20.47 19.60 28.19
N SER A 620 -21.17 18.64 27.56
CA SER A 620 -22.63 18.47 27.73
C SER A 620 -23.02 17.17 28.41
N GLU A 621 -24.05 17.24 29.27
CA GLU A 621 -24.71 16.07 29.87
C GLU A 621 -25.62 15.32 28.88
N ALA A 622 -26.04 15.93 27.76
CA ALA A 622 -26.95 15.28 26.80
C ALA A 622 -26.30 14.08 26.09
N ARG A 623 -24.99 14.15 25.81
CA ARG A 623 -24.18 13.00 25.42
C ARG A 623 -22.81 13.08 26.06
N GLN A 624 -22.59 12.24 27.06
CA GLN A 624 -21.29 12.13 27.72
C GLN A 624 -20.21 11.67 26.73
N LEU A 625 -19.06 12.36 26.78
CA LEU A 625 -17.87 12.02 26.01
C LEU A 625 -17.38 10.62 26.41
N THR A 626 -16.98 9.81 25.44
CA THR A 626 -16.52 8.43 25.68
C THR A 626 -15.05 8.45 26.11
N PRO A 627 -14.68 7.96 27.31
CA PRO A 627 -13.28 7.76 27.68
C PRO A 627 -12.68 6.65 26.82
N VAL A 628 -11.50 6.89 26.23
CA VAL A 628 -10.81 5.93 25.35
C VAL A 628 -9.31 5.90 25.65
N SER A 629 -8.66 4.75 25.42
CA SER A 629 -7.20 4.66 25.41
C SER A 629 -6.69 4.68 23.98
N LEU A 630 -5.80 5.62 23.66
CA LEU A 630 -5.09 5.69 22.39
C LEU A 630 -3.74 4.98 22.52
N LEU A 631 -3.51 3.97 21.69
CA LEU A 631 -2.29 3.15 21.67
C LEU A 631 -1.42 3.55 20.47
N ASP A 632 -0.14 3.78 20.71
CA ASP A 632 0.89 4.01 19.69
C ASP A 632 2.09 3.11 20.00
N PHE A 633 2.77 2.59 18.98
CA PHE A 633 3.85 1.62 19.14
C PHE A 633 5.12 2.04 18.42
N ASP A 634 6.27 1.67 18.98
CA ASP A 634 7.59 1.80 18.37
C ASP A 634 8.01 0.46 17.71
N TYR A 635 9.23 0.39 17.17
CA TYR A 635 9.86 -0.85 16.75
C TYR A 635 10.27 -1.71 17.96
N LEU A 636 10.35 -3.02 17.77
CA LEU A 636 10.80 -3.96 18.82
C LEU A 636 12.32 -4.01 19.00
N ILE A 637 13.08 -3.51 18.02
CA ILE A 637 14.53 -3.36 18.13
C ILE A 637 14.99 -1.95 17.75
N THR A 638 16.07 -1.50 18.36
CA THR A 638 16.68 -0.17 18.19
C THR A 638 17.67 -0.09 17.02
N LYS A 639 18.11 -1.24 16.48
CA LYS A 639 19.08 -1.34 15.37
C LYS A 639 18.38 -1.66 14.04
N LYS A 640 18.70 -0.88 12.99
CA LYS A 640 18.09 -1.02 11.64
C LYS A 640 18.22 -2.41 11.04
N LYS A 641 19.41 -2.99 11.13
CA LYS A 641 19.76 -4.32 10.61
C LYS A 641 20.68 -4.98 11.62
N LEU A 642 20.41 -6.25 11.90
CA LEU A 642 21.34 -7.09 12.65
C LEU A 642 22.34 -7.73 11.69
N GLU A 643 23.60 -7.77 12.10
CA GLU A 643 24.68 -8.54 11.49
C GLU A 643 24.75 -9.94 12.13
N GLU A 644 25.56 -10.84 11.58
CA GLU A 644 25.56 -12.26 11.99
C GLU A 644 26.03 -12.48 13.44
N GLU A 645 27.00 -11.67 13.89
CA GLU A 645 27.55 -11.69 15.26
C GLU A 645 26.69 -10.91 16.28
N ASP A 646 25.61 -10.24 15.86
CA ASP A 646 24.75 -9.49 16.79
C ASP A 646 23.87 -10.42 17.63
N ASN A 647 24.06 -10.38 18.95
CA ASN A 647 23.04 -10.83 19.88
C ASN A 647 21.83 -9.88 19.84
N PHE A 648 20.71 -10.35 19.31
CA PHE A 648 19.53 -9.53 19.09
C PHE A 648 18.86 -9.03 20.39
N ALA A 649 19.09 -9.72 21.52
CA ALA A 649 18.51 -9.34 22.82
C ALA A 649 19.05 -7.98 23.30
N ASP A 650 20.29 -7.65 22.96
CA ASP A 650 20.96 -6.41 23.37
C ASP A 650 20.40 -5.17 22.66
N PHE A 651 19.62 -5.37 21.59
CA PHE A 651 18.99 -4.32 20.79
C PHE A 651 17.47 -4.22 21.00
N VAL A 652 16.89 -4.93 21.98
CA VAL A 652 15.46 -4.85 22.29
C VAL A 652 15.08 -3.43 22.74
N THR A 653 14.02 -2.86 22.17
CA THR A 653 13.52 -1.53 22.56
C THR A 653 12.91 -1.57 23.97
N PRO A 654 13.46 -0.83 24.97
CA PRO A 654 13.02 -0.94 26.37
C PRO A 654 11.56 -0.56 26.61
N ASN A 655 11.02 0.40 25.85
CA ASN A 655 9.60 0.69 25.83
C ASN A 655 9.11 0.87 24.38
N SER A 656 8.20 0.00 23.94
CA SER A 656 7.66 0.01 22.58
C SER A 656 6.13 0.14 22.50
N GLU A 657 5.44 0.31 23.64
CA GLU A 657 4.00 0.62 23.73
C GLU A 657 3.79 1.93 24.48
N PHE A 658 2.93 2.80 23.92
CA PHE A 658 2.62 4.11 24.46
C PHE A 658 1.09 4.22 24.54
N ARG A 659 0.56 4.39 25.75
CA ARG A 659 -0.87 4.60 26.01
C ARG A 659 -1.13 6.04 26.41
N VAL A 660 -2.07 6.69 25.73
CA VAL A 660 -2.57 8.03 26.07
C VAL A 660 -4.06 7.94 26.39
N GLU A 661 -4.44 8.43 27.55
CA GLU A 661 -5.84 8.51 27.97
C GLU A 661 -6.50 9.73 27.33
N ALA A 662 -7.62 9.52 26.64
CA ALA A 662 -8.35 10.56 25.92
C ALA A 662 -9.85 10.52 26.19
N VAL A 663 -10.55 11.58 25.82
CA VAL A 663 -12.02 11.61 25.71
C VAL A 663 -12.39 11.85 24.26
N ALA A 664 -13.36 11.08 23.76
CA ALA A 664 -13.79 11.09 22.37
C ALA A 664 -15.26 11.49 22.25
N ASP A 665 -15.61 11.95 21.06
CA ASP A 665 -16.99 12.15 20.61
C ASP A 665 -17.84 10.88 20.86
N HIS A 666 -19.03 11.04 21.46
CA HIS A 666 -19.90 9.94 21.89
C HIS A 666 -20.22 8.91 20.79
N ASN A 667 -20.22 9.30 19.52
CA ASN A 667 -20.52 8.38 18.41
C ASN A 667 -19.53 7.20 18.36
N VAL A 668 -18.31 7.31 18.92
CA VAL A 668 -17.34 6.20 18.92
C VAL A 668 -17.78 4.99 19.74
N ALA A 669 -18.66 5.16 20.73
CA ALA A 669 -19.19 4.06 21.54
C ALA A 669 -20.00 3.04 20.72
N THR A 670 -20.54 3.46 19.57
CA THR A 670 -21.32 2.61 18.67
C THR A 670 -20.46 1.78 17.71
N LEU A 671 -19.15 2.06 17.62
CA LEU A 671 -18.25 1.34 16.71
C LEU A 671 -18.06 -0.13 17.11
N THR A 672 -17.66 -0.93 16.13
CA THR A 672 -17.30 -2.35 16.26
C THR A 672 -15.78 -2.53 16.16
N GLU A 673 -15.24 -3.57 16.80
CA GLU A 673 -13.83 -3.93 16.69
C GLU A 673 -13.41 -4.13 15.23
N GLY A 674 -12.16 -3.78 14.91
CA GLY A 674 -11.65 -3.71 13.54
C GLY A 674 -12.06 -2.46 12.75
N THR A 675 -12.94 -1.60 13.26
CA THR A 675 -13.32 -0.37 12.54
C THR A 675 -12.17 0.64 12.53
N ALA A 676 -11.68 0.96 11.33
CA ALA A 676 -10.73 2.05 11.14
C ALA A 676 -11.43 3.41 11.05
N ILE A 677 -10.87 4.42 11.70
CA ILE A 677 -11.38 5.79 11.81
C ILE A 677 -10.25 6.81 11.65
N GLN A 678 -10.60 8.07 11.48
CA GLN A 678 -9.68 9.20 11.69
C GLN A 678 -10.12 10.01 12.89
N PHE A 679 -9.25 10.18 13.88
CA PHE A 679 -9.37 11.28 14.84
C PHE A 679 -8.76 12.52 14.19
N GLU A 680 -9.59 13.54 13.92
CA GLU A 680 -9.14 14.73 13.22
C GLU A 680 -7.98 15.39 13.98
N ARG A 681 -6.96 15.82 13.22
CA ARG A 681 -5.66 16.35 13.70
C ARG A 681 -4.77 15.37 14.50
N LYS A 682 -5.29 14.30 15.11
CA LYS A 682 -4.47 13.25 15.78
C LYS A 682 -3.96 12.15 14.84
N GLY A 683 -4.76 11.68 13.88
CA GLY A 683 -4.34 10.67 12.90
C GLY A 683 -5.38 9.58 12.62
N TYR A 684 -4.93 8.47 12.05
CA TYR A 684 -5.76 7.30 11.76
C TYR A 684 -5.63 6.27 12.87
N TYR A 685 -6.72 5.62 13.22
CA TYR A 685 -6.79 4.65 14.31
C TYR A 685 -7.69 3.47 13.92
N ILE A 686 -7.45 2.30 14.47
CA ILE A 686 -8.34 1.14 14.41
C ILE A 686 -8.84 0.81 15.82
N LEU A 687 -10.13 0.57 15.98
CA LEU A 687 -10.69 0.08 17.25
C LEU A 687 -10.23 -1.37 17.45
N ASP A 688 -9.26 -1.56 18.35
CA ASP A 688 -8.70 -2.88 18.66
C ASP A 688 -9.64 -3.68 19.55
N LYS A 689 -10.12 -3.03 20.62
CA LYS A 689 -11.04 -3.63 21.59
C LYS A 689 -12.11 -2.63 21.99
N LYS A 690 -13.36 -3.08 22.01
CA LYS A 690 -14.49 -2.29 22.47
C LYS A 690 -14.49 -2.12 23.99
N ALA A 691 -13.93 -3.09 24.71
CA ALA A 691 -13.63 -3.01 26.13
C ALA A 691 -12.22 -3.58 26.39
N GLY A 692 -11.27 -2.69 26.66
CA GLY A 692 -9.91 -3.00 27.08
C GLY A 692 -9.83 -3.51 28.53
N LYS A 693 -8.61 -3.64 29.05
CA LYS A 693 -8.37 -4.15 30.42
C LYS A 693 -9.01 -3.30 31.53
N ASP A 694 -9.28 -2.04 31.26
CA ASP A 694 -9.92 -1.07 32.15
C ASP A 694 -11.37 -0.74 31.76
N GLY A 695 -11.96 -1.53 30.85
CA GLY A 695 -13.31 -1.37 30.35
C GLY A 695 -13.50 -0.29 29.26
N LYS A 696 -12.45 0.44 28.87
CA LYS A 696 -12.54 1.50 27.85
C LYS A 696 -12.26 0.97 26.45
N PRO A 697 -12.81 1.59 25.37
CA PRO A 697 -12.37 1.30 24.01
C PRO A 697 -10.87 1.60 23.81
N GLU A 698 -10.14 0.65 23.24
CA GLU A 698 -8.71 0.75 22.91
C GLU A 698 -8.52 0.98 21.40
N PHE A 699 -7.89 2.09 21.02
CA PHE A 699 -7.67 2.47 19.63
C PHE A 699 -6.18 2.43 19.27
N ILE A 700 -5.78 1.54 18.37
CA ILE A 700 -4.40 1.48 17.86
C ILE A 700 -4.20 2.51 16.75
N LYS A 701 -3.17 3.33 16.88
CA LYS A 701 -2.73 4.29 15.85
C LYS A 701 -2.18 3.58 14.63
N ILE A 702 -2.80 3.84 13.48
CA ILE A 702 -2.36 3.38 12.17
C ILE A 702 -1.33 4.38 11.65
N PRO A 703 -0.07 3.98 11.36
CA PRO A 703 0.93 4.90 10.85
C PRO A 703 0.54 5.51 9.50
N ASP A 704 0.88 6.78 9.29
CA ASP A 704 0.42 7.58 8.13
C ASP A 704 1.47 7.68 6.99
N GLY A 705 2.61 7.00 7.17
CA GLY A 705 3.72 6.93 6.22
C GLY A 705 4.67 8.14 6.21
N ARG A 706 4.45 9.16 7.06
CA ARG A 706 5.43 10.24 7.22
C ARG A 706 6.56 9.80 8.15
N ALA A 707 7.80 9.96 7.69
CA ALA A 707 9.01 9.72 8.48
C ALA A 707 8.97 10.30 9.92
N ALA A 708 8.41 11.51 10.10
CA ALA A 708 8.29 12.13 11.42
C ALA A 708 7.32 11.42 12.41
N SER A 709 6.39 10.61 11.92
CA SER A 709 5.48 9.78 12.73
C SER A 709 5.85 8.30 12.77
N SER A 710 6.73 7.84 11.87
CA SER A 710 7.25 6.46 11.82
C SER A 710 8.66 6.34 12.40
N ALA A 711 9.34 7.44 12.72
CA ALA A 711 10.62 7.44 13.42
C ALA A 711 10.46 6.83 14.81
N SER A 712 11.49 6.13 15.27
CA SER A 712 11.52 5.60 16.64
C SER A 712 11.48 6.75 17.65
N LYS A 713 10.67 6.55 18.69
CA LYS A 713 10.49 7.47 19.82
C LYS A 713 11.59 7.28 20.87
N VAL A 714 12.14 6.06 20.97
CA VAL A 714 13.20 5.70 21.92
C VAL A 714 14.60 5.77 21.30
N ALA A 715 14.75 5.43 20.02
CA ALA A 715 16.03 5.44 19.30
C ALA A 715 15.92 6.17 17.95
N PRO A 716 15.67 7.49 17.93
CA PRO A 716 15.48 8.25 16.70
C PRO A 716 16.71 8.16 15.77
N ASP A 717 16.46 7.79 14.52
CA ASP A 717 17.48 7.67 13.47
C ASP A 717 18.15 9.02 13.21
N ALA A 718 19.49 9.11 13.29
CA ALA A 718 20.23 10.38 13.18
C ALA A 718 19.98 11.12 11.85
N ASP A 719 19.62 10.37 10.80
CA ASP A 719 19.30 10.87 9.46
C ASP A 719 17.87 11.47 9.37
N THR A 720 17.07 11.38 10.44
CA THR A 720 15.67 11.86 10.46
C THR A 720 15.59 13.39 10.34
N GLU A 721 16.51 14.14 10.95
CA GLU A 721 16.52 15.61 10.79
C GLU A 721 16.89 16.03 9.35
N ALA A 722 17.85 15.34 8.73
CA ALA A 722 18.19 15.56 7.32
C ALA A 722 16.99 15.26 6.40
N LYS A 723 16.30 14.12 6.59
CA LYS A 723 15.06 13.79 5.87
C LYS A 723 13.93 14.81 6.12
N LYS A 724 13.78 15.30 7.35
CA LYS A 724 12.78 16.33 7.73
C LYS A 724 13.09 17.67 7.06
N ALA A 725 14.35 18.08 7.00
CA ALA A 725 14.82 19.27 6.29
C ALA A 725 14.60 19.14 4.76
N ALA A 726 14.96 18.01 4.16
CA ALA A 726 14.73 17.74 2.74
C ALA A 726 13.24 17.76 2.37
N ALA A 727 12.39 17.15 3.20
CA ALA A 727 10.93 17.18 3.01
C ALA A 727 10.33 18.59 3.17
N ALA A 728 10.89 19.43 4.04
CA ALA A 728 10.51 20.83 4.17
C ALA A 728 10.94 21.64 2.92
N ALA A 729 12.17 21.46 2.44
CA ALA A 729 12.68 22.10 1.22
C ALA A 729 11.83 21.75 -0.01
N ALA A 730 11.51 20.46 -0.23
CA ALA A 730 10.66 20.02 -1.33
C ALA A 730 9.22 20.58 -1.27
N ARG A 731 8.70 20.85 -0.07
CA ARG A 731 7.41 21.56 0.11
C ARG A 731 7.53 23.04 -0.22
N ALA A 732 8.60 23.71 0.20
CA ALA A 732 8.89 25.10 -0.13
C ALA A 732 9.05 25.29 -1.65
N GLU A 733 9.77 24.39 -2.32
CA GLU A 733 9.95 24.41 -3.78
C GLU A 733 8.61 24.23 -4.52
N LYS A 734 7.77 23.27 -4.12
CA LYS A 734 6.41 23.11 -4.67
C LYS A 734 5.52 24.34 -4.43
N ALA A 735 5.66 25.00 -3.28
CA ALA A 735 4.94 26.25 -3.00
C ALA A 735 5.43 27.40 -3.91
N ALA A 736 6.75 27.54 -4.09
CA ALA A 736 7.34 28.54 -4.99
C ALA A 736 6.96 28.30 -6.46
N ALA A 737 6.97 27.04 -6.92
CA ALA A 737 6.54 26.66 -8.27
C ALA A 737 5.05 26.96 -8.50
N LYS A 738 4.19 26.75 -7.49
CA LYS A 738 2.77 27.11 -7.54
C LYS A 738 2.60 28.64 -7.62
N ALA A 739 3.29 29.40 -6.76
CA ALA A 739 3.25 30.86 -6.78
C ALA A 739 3.73 31.44 -8.12
N LYS A 740 4.78 30.86 -8.73
CA LYS A 740 5.27 31.24 -10.06
C LYS A 740 4.22 31.01 -11.16
N LYS A 741 3.50 29.88 -11.14
CA LYS A 741 2.37 29.61 -12.05
C LYS A 741 1.18 30.56 -11.84
N GLU A 742 0.91 30.96 -10.61
CA GLU A 742 -0.15 31.93 -10.30
C GLU A 742 0.24 33.34 -10.79
N ALA A 743 1.50 33.74 -10.64
CA ALA A 743 2.05 34.98 -11.21
C ALA A 743 2.05 34.99 -12.76
N GLU A 744 2.39 33.89 -13.42
CA GLU A 744 2.26 33.77 -14.89
C GLU A 744 0.80 33.85 -15.36
N LYS A 745 -0.14 33.24 -14.62
CA LYS A 745 -1.58 33.40 -14.90
C LYS A 745 -2.03 34.85 -14.74
N ALA A 746 -1.55 35.56 -13.72
CA ALA A 746 -1.83 36.98 -13.53
C ALA A 746 -1.29 37.82 -14.69
N LYS A 747 -0.02 37.61 -15.11
CA LYS A 747 0.57 38.28 -16.28
C LYS A 747 -0.20 37.99 -17.58
N LYS A 748 -0.56 36.73 -17.86
CA LYS A 748 -1.38 36.40 -19.04
C LYS A 748 -2.78 37.02 -19.00
N LYS A 749 -3.39 37.17 -17.82
CA LYS A 749 -4.67 37.87 -17.66
C LYS A 749 -4.52 39.37 -17.89
N GLN A 750 -3.41 39.97 -17.46
CA GLN A 750 -3.06 41.37 -17.67
C GLN A 750 -2.78 41.67 -19.16
N GLN A 751 -2.05 40.80 -19.84
CA GLN A 751 -1.77 40.92 -21.27
C GLN A 751 -3.05 40.80 -22.12
N LYS A 752 -3.93 39.83 -21.82
CA LYS A 752 -5.26 39.73 -22.45
C LYS A 752 -6.22 40.89 -22.13
N ALA A 753 -5.95 41.68 -21.10
CA ALA A 753 -6.71 42.90 -20.81
C ALA A 753 -6.20 44.08 -21.66
N LEU A 754 -4.87 44.23 -21.82
CA LEU A 754 -4.30 45.20 -22.75
C LEU A 754 -4.73 44.94 -24.21
N GLU A 755 -4.75 43.68 -24.63
CA GLU A 755 -5.17 43.27 -25.99
C GLU A 755 -6.66 43.56 -26.29
N LYS A 756 -7.48 43.91 -25.28
CA LYS A 756 -8.92 44.18 -25.43
C LYS A 756 -9.31 45.66 -25.40
N GLY A 757 -8.38 46.59 -25.19
CA GLY A 757 -8.64 48.02 -25.35
C GLY A 757 -9.46 48.71 -24.24
N ASP A 758 -9.85 48.02 -23.16
CA ASP A 758 -10.57 48.63 -22.01
C ASP A 758 -9.61 49.42 -21.09
N GLY A 759 -9.09 50.52 -21.63
CA GLY A 759 -8.06 51.37 -21.00
C GLY A 759 -8.55 52.37 -19.96
N VAL A 760 -9.65 52.14 -19.24
CA VAL A 760 -10.17 53.09 -18.21
C VAL A 760 -10.73 52.41 -16.96
N ALA A 761 -9.90 51.71 -16.18
CA ALA A 761 -10.23 51.32 -14.79
C ALA A 761 -9.02 50.85 -13.94
N TYR A 762 -7.83 51.48 -14.01
CA TYR A 762 -6.68 50.99 -13.21
C TYR A 762 -5.67 52.03 -12.71
N VAL A 763 -6.12 52.98 -11.87
CA VAL A 763 -5.23 53.85 -11.09
C VAL A 763 -5.10 53.42 -9.62
N ALA A 764 -6.07 52.66 -9.08
CA ALA A 764 -6.06 52.22 -7.67
C ALA A 764 -5.09 51.06 -7.35
N GLY A 765 -4.73 50.24 -8.35
CA GLY A 765 -3.94 49.01 -8.11
C GLY A 765 -2.41 49.15 -8.22
N ALA A 766 -1.91 50.30 -8.70
CA ALA A 766 -0.47 50.49 -8.89
C ALA A 766 0.30 50.67 -7.56
N VAL A 767 -0.36 51.15 -6.51
CA VAL A 767 0.27 51.48 -5.22
C VAL A 767 0.59 50.24 -4.38
N SER A 768 -0.22 49.17 -4.46
CA SER A 768 0.00 47.96 -3.65
C SER A 768 1.17 47.10 -4.15
N ALA A 769 1.42 47.07 -5.47
CA ALA A 769 2.52 46.32 -6.07
C ALA A 769 3.90 46.88 -5.69
N GLY A 770 4.04 48.21 -5.58
CA GLY A 770 5.28 48.87 -5.14
C GLY A 770 5.67 48.51 -3.70
N VAL A 771 4.69 48.49 -2.79
CA VAL A 771 4.90 48.12 -1.37
C VAL A 771 5.31 46.64 -1.25
N ALA A 772 4.68 45.74 -2.01
CA ALA A 772 5.03 44.31 -2.02
C ALA A 772 6.44 44.04 -2.57
N GLY A 773 6.86 44.76 -3.62
CA GLY A 773 8.23 44.70 -4.13
C GLY A 773 9.27 45.17 -3.11
N ALA A 774 8.99 46.27 -2.41
CA ALA A 774 9.86 46.79 -1.36
C ALA A 774 9.97 45.84 -0.15
N THR A 775 8.89 45.17 0.25
CA THR A 775 8.93 44.18 1.35
C THR A 775 9.69 42.91 0.97
N ALA A 776 9.61 42.44 -0.28
CA ALA A 776 10.39 41.31 -0.76
C ALA A 776 11.90 41.63 -0.82
N ALA A 777 12.27 42.82 -1.30
CA ALA A 777 13.66 43.29 -1.30
C ALA A 777 14.22 43.43 0.13
N LEU A 778 13.42 43.96 1.07
CA LEU A 778 13.80 44.08 2.47
C LEU A 778 13.94 42.71 3.14
N ALA A 779 13.07 41.74 2.84
CA ALA A 779 13.15 40.39 3.38
C ALA A 779 14.42 39.65 2.92
N ASN A 780 14.79 39.77 1.64
CA ASN A 780 16.05 39.22 1.12
C ASN A 780 17.26 39.90 1.78
N ALA A 781 17.29 41.23 1.87
CA ALA A 781 18.37 41.96 2.54
C ALA A 781 18.49 41.65 4.05
N ILE A 782 17.40 41.22 4.71
CA ILE A 782 17.42 40.71 6.09
C ILE A 782 17.95 39.27 6.14
N GLY A 783 17.66 38.43 5.13
CA GLY A 783 18.24 37.10 4.97
C GLY A 783 19.75 37.17 4.78
N ASP A 784 20.20 37.97 3.81
CA ASP A 784 21.62 38.13 3.49
C ASP A 784 22.40 38.66 4.72
N ARG A 785 21.86 39.65 5.45
CA ARG A 785 22.45 40.13 6.71
C ARG A 785 22.45 39.12 7.87
N LYS A 786 21.60 38.09 7.84
CA LYS A 786 21.63 37.00 8.82
C LYS A 786 22.68 35.96 8.46
N GLN A 787 22.82 35.63 7.18
CA GLN A 787 23.89 34.79 6.66
C GLN A 787 25.26 35.41 6.98
N ASP A 788 25.44 36.68 6.62
CA ASP A 788 26.66 37.46 6.82
C ASP A 788 27.02 37.64 8.32
N LYS A 789 26.04 37.53 9.23
CA LYS A 789 26.26 37.48 10.70
C LYS A 789 26.61 36.08 11.21
N ALA A 790 26.04 35.02 10.63
CA ALA A 790 26.39 33.64 10.98
C ALA A 790 27.84 33.34 10.55
N ASP A 791 28.20 33.71 9.32
CA ASP A 791 29.53 33.48 8.75
C ASP A 791 30.60 34.27 9.52
N LYS A 792 30.31 35.50 9.96
CA LYS A 792 31.20 36.29 10.84
C LYS A 792 31.30 35.75 12.27
N ALA A 793 30.23 35.17 12.83
CA ALA A 793 30.30 34.53 14.14
C ALA A 793 31.16 33.24 14.08
N GLN A 794 31.05 32.47 13.00
CA GLN A 794 31.82 31.24 12.78
C GLN A 794 33.32 31.54 12.52
N ALA A 795 33.63 32.66 11.87
CA ALA A 795 35.00 33.16 11.70
C ALA A 795 35.63 33.72 12.99
N GLN A 796 34.83 34.18 13.96
CA GLN A 796 35.34 34.68 15.25
C GLN A 796 35.60 33.56 16.29
N SER A 797 34.98 32.38 16.14
CA SER A 797 35.26 31.22 16.99
C SER A 797 36.59 30.50 16.69
N THR A 798 37.23 30.76 15.55
CA THR A 798 38.43 30.04 15.09
C THR A 798 39.75 30.80 15.27
N SER A 799 39.73 32.02 15.83
CA SER A 799 40.92 32.87 15.99
C SER A 799 41.31 33.18 17.44
N ALA A 800 40.78 32.45 18.43
CA ALA A 800 40.94 32.75 19.85
C ALA A 800 41.46 31.55 20.68
N LEU A 801 42.57 30.93 20.27
CA LEU A 801 43.19 29.84 21.03
C LEU A 801 44.70 29.66 20.75
N ALA A 802 45.48 30.75 20.89
CA ALA A 802 46.95 30.68 20.89
C ALA A 802 47.65 31.91 21.54
N THR A 803 47.66 32.02 22.86
CA THR A 803 48.76 32.64 23.66
C THR A 803 48.59 32.35 25.16
N ASN A 804 49.52 31.59 25.74
CA ASN A 804 49.84 31.53 27.18
C ASN A 804 50.83 32.70 27.52
N PRO A 805 51.20 33.03 28.79
CA PRO A 805 51.43 32.09 29.91
C PRO A 805 51.16 32.61 31.37
N ALA A 806 51.53 31.74 32.34
CA ALA A 806 51.94 32.04 33.75
C ALA A 806 50.84 32.46 34.77
N SER A 807 50.90 32.08 36.07
CA SER A 807 51.74 31.09 36.79
C SER A 807 51.26 30.91 38.25
N THR A 808 51.41 29.70 38.84
CA THR A 808 51.53 29.40 40.30
C THR A 808 50.38 29.83 41.25
N SER A 809 49.97 29.12 42.31
CA SER A 809 50.33 27.85 43.00
C SER A 809 49.10 27.44 43.87
N SER A 810 49.01 26.33 44.62
CA SER A 810 50.02 25.47 45.24
C SER A 810 49.48 24.07 45.65
N GLN A 811 50.42 23.16 45.93
CA GLN A 811 50.31 21.92 46.75
C GLN A 811 49.43 20.74 46.26
N SER A 812 49.78 19.47 46.52
CA SER A 812 51.05 18.69 46.36
C SER A 812 50.91 17.35 47.10
N GLN A 813 51.39 16.23 46.51
CA GLN A 813 52.12 15.10 47.14
C GLN A 813 51.99 13.82 46.28
N TYR A 814 52.99 12.94 46.13
CA TYR A 814 54.47 13.07 46.26
C TYR A 814 55.12 11.78 45.67
N PHE A 815 56.08 11.91 44.73
CA PHE A 815 57.18 10.95 44.42
C PHE A 815 56.85 9.49 43.95
N PRO A 816 57.82 8.69 43.46
CA PRO A 816 58.70 8.94 42.30
C PRO A 816 58.74 7.72 41.31
N GLU A 817 58.92 7.88 39.99
CA GLU A 817 60.20 7.73 39.23
C GLU A 817 60.75 6.28 39.05
N VAL A 818 61.33 6.01 37.86
CA VAL A 818 62.44 5.07 37.52
C VAL A 818 62.22 4.06 36.35
N ILE A 819 62.75 4.46 35.17
CA ILE A 819 63.69 3.77 34.24
C ILE A 819 63.36 2.38 33.63
N ASP A 820 63.17 2.40 32.29
CA ASP A 820 63.80 1.64 31.18
C ASP A 820 64.27 0.16 31.33
N SER A 821 63.84 -0.69 30.37
CA SER A 821 64.75 -1.49 29.52
C SER A 821 64.02 -2.05 28.27
N GLY A 822 64.73 -2.13 27.12
CA GLY A 822 64.27 -2.76 25.87
C GLY A 822 64.11 -4.29 25.95
N GLU A 823 63.77 -5.04 24.90
CA GLU A 823 63.93 -4.90 23.44
C GLU A 823 62.70 -5.51 22.69
N GLY A 824 62.42 -5.35 21.40
CA GLY A 824 63.01 -4.57 20.30
C GLY A 824 62.51 -5.07 18.91
N LYS A 825 62.71 -4.28 17.84
CA LYS A 825 62.77 -4.66 16.38
C LYS A 825 61.51 -5.34 15.75
N ILE A 826 61.10 -5.15 14.48
CA ILE A 826 61.68 -4.47 13.29
C ILE A 826 60.55 -4.16 12.27
N LYS A 827 60.67 -3.05 11.49
CA LYS A 827 60.25 -2.71 10.09
C LYS A 827 58.97 -3.37 9.46
N MET A 828 58.27 -2.84 8.44
CA MET A 828 58.47 -1.80 7.40
C MET A 828 57.04 -1.30 7.01
N TYR A 829 56.73 -0.38 6.09
CA TYR A 829 57.46 0.37 5.05
C TYR A 829 56.75 1.75 4.84
N LYS A 830 56.95 2.41 3.69
CA LYS A 830 56.17 3.53 3.10
C LYS A 830 56.34 3.44 1.57
N SER A 831 55.43 4.05 0.80
CA SER A 831 55.71 4.54 -0.57
C SER A 831 54.95 5.84 -0.87
N PRO A 832 55.43 6.71 -1.79
CA PRO A 832 55.12 8.14 -1.76
C PRO A 832 54.31 8.67 -2.96
N VAL A 833 53.89 9.93 -2.82
CA VAL A 833 53.25 10.76 -3.87
C VAL A 833 54.31 11.37 -4.80
N ILE A 834 54.01 11.48 -6.09
CA ILE A 834 54.62 12.46 -7.00
C ILE A 834 53.50 13.17 -7.79
N THR A 835 53.58 14.49 -7.87
CA THR A 835 52.76 15.36 -8.72
C THR A 835 53.66 16.17 -9.65
N THR A 836 53.25 16.36 -10.90
CA THR A 836 53.66 17.51 -11.74
C THR A 836 52.59 17.83 -12.79
N ASN A 837 52.37 19.13 -13.01
CA ASN A 837 51.40 19.67 -13.97
C ASN A 837 51.97 19.73 -15.39
N ILE A 838 51.14 19.53 -16.42
CA ILE A 838 51.22 20.22 -17.73
C ILE A 838 49.79 20.53 -18.20
N ASP A 839 49.61 21.70 -18.82
CA ASP A 839 48.32 22.24 -19.27
C ASP A 839 47.74 21.65 -20.59
N THR A 840 46.46 21.96 -20.78
CA THR A 840 45.53 21.88 -21.93
C THR A 840 46.08 22.16 -23.36
N PRO A 841 45.26 22.06 -24.44
CA PRO A 841 43.92 21.43 -24.64
C PRO A 841 43.80 20.59 -25.94
N ALA A 842 42.70 19.82 -26.11
CA ALA A 842 41.95 19.77 -27.39
C ALA A 842 40.61 19.02 -27.30
N ASN A 843 39.67 19.46 -28.13
CA ASN A 843 38.43 18.80 -28.54
C ASN A 843 38.54 17.28 -28.73
N THR A 844 37.47 16.52 -28.44
CA THR A 844 36.57 15.98 -29.50
C THR A 844 35.28 15.37 -28.94
N LYS A 845 34.21 15.55 -29.73
CA LYS A 845 32.83 15.07 -29.59
C LYS A 845 32.70 13.62 -29.10
N MET A 846 31.78 13.39 -28.15
CA MET A 846 31.15 12.08 -28.00
C MET A 846 30.27 11.75 -29.21
N TYR A 847 30.35 10.53 -29.73
CA TYR A 847 29.22 9.89 -30.42
C TYR A 847 29.34 8.35 -30.35
N LYS A 848 28.26 7.71 -29.89
CA LYS A 848 27.89 6.28 -30.03
C LYS A 848 28.89 5.23 -29.49
N MET A 849 28.55 4.49 -28.42
CA MET A 849 27.51 3.44 -28.35
C MET A 849 27.93 2.16 -29.10
N ASN A 850 28.46 1.15 -28.36
CA ASN A 850 27.85 -0.19 -28.33
C ASN A 850 28.56 -1.19 -27.38
N LYS A 851 27.71 -1.98 -26.70
CA LYS A 851 27.79 -3.44 -26.44
C LYS A 851 28.71 -4.03 -25.34
N ILE A 852 28.06 -4.94 -24.58
CA ILE A 852 28.57 -6.12 -23.85
C ILE A 852 29.35 -5.75 -22.57
N LEU A 853 28.82 -5.91 -21.35
CA LEU A 853 27.95 -6.97 -20.79
C LEU A 853 26.69 -6.42 -20.08
#